data_AF-A0A074ZWX1-F1
#
_entry.id   AF-A0A074ZWX1-F1
#
_cell.length_a   1.000
_cell.length_b   1.000
_cell.length_c   1.000
_cell.angle_alpha   90.00
_cell.angle_beta   90.00
_cell.angle_gamma   90.00
#
_symmetry.space_group_name_H-M   'P 1'
#
loop_
_entity.id
_entity.type
_entity.pdbx_description
1 polymer ?
#
loop_
_entity_poly.entity_id
_entity_poly.type
_entity_poly.pdbx_seq_one_letter_code
_entity_poly.pdbx_strand_id
1 'polypeptide(L)'
;MAGSFKIPLAPVHGYTSLMERHVLVICMFFNYLSQEIKGYTPSLIKKIIVYISYFLTCGLLRLVFHWMPQWMLKCTHSLCPLPDAQKVLIKDSSGVYFVLRVLASVIEDEGYVFSSTVITRHFREMMVRTHTVPINKVAPDCSSSMDKVFFCINPNKFLEDPNITIYFFYKKLKYIWDRDLCQFNLLSEWNGCPYAKLFPARPLPEHIVLNRRALYEPNEIVLRITPIIKLLLTKCLNPFYCFQVFSCALWFADDYWMYASCILIMSVLSLIMQVYELRRNEIALKKTVCGSALVSVCREVNGLTDFIQVDSTELVPGDLIEIPRKGCVMHCDAFVLTGNCIVNESTLTGESVPVTKTPLPDNQQLDGGCNLNAMARHVLFGGTSVIQTRNYANERVIALVARTGFRTAKGELVRSILFPKPMKFKFTQDALKFVLALACIAVIGLSLSIYLMYRSGVDTKSLFVRALDLVTIVVPPALPVAMTVGIVFAQRRLRSEDIYCINPGAINVCGVISVTCFDKTGTLTEDGLDLWGVVPNDQGNFGEPHFKPHELERGPLIETMAACHSLTLIEGVLSGDPLDLKMFQSTQWEFSEQISEDHCKFEMAVPAIVRPPAKSSSTHLPLESTVNPEEVFLSMFPHNFYETCNLHSHTSSLPSHSW
;
A
#
# COMPACT_ATOMS: atom_id res chain seq x y z
N MET A 1 -10.54 -58.39 -37.59
CA MET A 1 -10.91 -57.03 -38.00
C MET A 1 -11.01 -56.20 -36.72
N ALA A 2 -9.93 -55.53 -36.31
CA ALA A 2 -9.70 -54.09 -36.50
C ALA A 2 -10.66 -53.24 -35.63
N GLY A 3 -10.25 -52.44 -34.64
CA GLY A 3 -8.92 -52.12 -34.14
C GLY A 3 -8.99 -51.25 -32.85
N SER A 4 -7.87 -51.27 -32.12
CA SER A 4 -7.28 -50.21 -31.30
C SER A 4 -8.18 -49.15 -30.62
N PHE A 5 -8.19 -49.14 -29.29
CA PHE A 5 -7.44 -48.12 -28.52
C PHE A 5 -7.03 -48.70 -27.16
N LYS A 6 -5.73 -48.98 -27.02
CA LYS A 6 -5.07 -49.26 -25.74
C LYS A 6 -4.69 -47.92 -25.12
N ILE A 7 -5.13 -47.66 -23.90
CA ILE A 7 -4.41 -46.75 -23.00
C ILE A 7 -3.48 -47.64 -22.17
N PRO A 8 -2.14 -47.54 -22.34
CA PRO A 8 -1.21 -48.25 -21.48
C PRO A 8 -1.13 -47.55 -20.13
N LEU A 9 -1.26 -48.33 -19.05
CA LEU A 9 -0.77 -47.96 -17.72
C LEU A 9 0.73 -47.69 -17.83
N ALA A 10 1.12 -46.42 -17.68
CA ALA A 10 2.51 -46.02 -17.43
C ALA A 10 2.73 -45.91 -15.91
N PRO A 11 3.94 -46.24 -15.41
CA PRO A 11 4.19 -46.51 -14.01
C PRO A 11 4.20 -45.23 -13.15
N VAL A 12 3.83 -45.41 -11.90
CA VAL A 12 3.88 -44.42 -10.80
C VAL A 12 5.31 -43.90 -10.64
N HIS A 13 5.61 -42.77 -11.28
CA HIS A 13 6.78 -41.93 -11.01
C HIS A 13 6.31 -40.47 -11.08
N GLY A 14 5.86 -39.93 -9.94
CA GLY A 14 5.31 -38.58 -9.92
C GLY A 14 5.15 -37.91 -8.55
N TYR A 15 5.59 -38.53 -7.45
CA TYR A 15 5.50 -37.91 -6.11
C TYR A 15 6.73 -37.08 -5.72
N THR A 16 7.81 -37.12 -6.49
CA THR A 16 9.01 -36.30 -6.25
C THR A 16 8.95 -34.92 -6.92
N SER A 17 8.10 -34.70 -7.93
CA SER A 17 8.04 -33.40 -8.63
C SER A 17 7.19 -32.34 -7.93
N LEU A 18 6.29 -32.72 -7.00
CA LEU A 18 5.51 -31.74 -6.23
C LEU A 18 6.37 -31.09 -5.15
N MET A 19 7.23 -31.86 -4.49
CA MET A 19 8.20 -31.33 -3.53
C MET A 19 9.28 -30.50 -4.24
N GLU A 20 9.75 -30.92 -5.42
CA GLU A 20 10.63 -30.08 -6.24
C GLU A 20 9.94 -28.82 -6.76
N ARG A 21 8.64 -28.84 -7.09
CA ARG A 21 7.91 -27.61 -7.46
C ARG A 21 7.66 -26.69 -6.26
N HIS A 22 7.40 -27.22 -5.08
CA HIS A 22 7.34 -26.40 -3.85
C HIS A 22 8.73 -25.88 -3.48
N VAL A 23 9.79 -26.67 -3.61
CA VAL A 23 11.18 -26.22 -3.42
C VAL A 23 11.61 -25.25 -4.52
N LEU A 24 11.11 -25.36 -5.76
CA LEU A 24 11.42 -24.42 -6.84
C LEU A 24 10.58 -23.15 -6.73
N VAL A 25 9.35 -23.20 -6.20
CA VAL A 25 8.55 -22.01 -5.86
C VAL A 25 9.12 -21.33 -4.60
N ILE A 26 9.60 -22.09 -3.62
CA ILE A 26 10.29 -21.59 -2.43
C ILE A 26 11.69 -21.07 -2.79
N CYS A 27 12.45 -21.73 -3.68
CA CYS A 27 13.73 -21.26 -4.21
C CYS A 27 13.56 -20.14 -5.23
N MET A 28 12.44 -20.07 -5.97
CA MET A 28 12.07 -18.88 -6.72
C MET A 28 11.68 -17.76 -5.77
N PHE A 29 10.96 -18.01 -4.67
CA PHE A 29 10.68 -17.00 -3.63
C PHE A 29 11.98 -16.53 -2.95
N PHE A 30 12.91 -17.44 -2.63
CA PHE A 30 14.21 -17.13 -2.03
C PHE A 30 15.15 -16.41 -3.01
N ASN A 31 15.20 -16.81 -4.29
CA ASN A 31 15.91 -16.06 -5.33
C ASN A 31 15.20 -14.75 -5.74
N TYR A 32 13.90 -14.60 -5.46
CA TYR A 32 13.17 -13.33 -5.59
C TYR A 32 13.53 -12.34 -4.47
N LEU A 33 14.07 -12.86 -3.35
CA LEU A 33 14.44 -12.10 -2.15
C LEU A 33 15.93 -11.71 -2.10
N SER A 34 16.80 -12.27 -2.95
CA SER A 34 18.18 -11.79 -3.06
C SER A 34 18.24 -10.51 -3.89
N GLN A 35 17.73 -9.41 -3.34
CA GLN A 35 18.08 -8.08 -3.83
C GLN A 35 19.61 -7.97 -3.76
N GLU A 36 20.28 -7.83 -4.91
CA GLU A 36 21.72 -7.56 -4.91
C GLU A 36 21.96 -6.15 -4.37
N ILE A 37 22.28 -6.05 -3.08
CA ILE A 37 22.68 -4.82 -2.41
C ILE A 37 24.19 -4.65 -2.57
N LYS A 38 24.64 -3.57 -3.21
CA LYS A 38 26.07 -3.28 -3.40
C LYS A 38 26.45 -1.96 -2.70
N GLY A 39 27.48 -2.01 -1.86
CA GLY A 39 28.02 -0.86 -1.13
C GLY A 39 29.02 -0.04 -1.94
N TYR A 40 28.99 1.29 -1.76
CA TYR A 40 29.88 2.23 -2.44
C TYR A 40 30.41 3.32 -1.49
N THR A 41 31.70 3.65 -1.62
CA THR A 41 32.39 4.76 -0.94
C THR A 41 32.91 5.79 -1.94
N PRO A 42 32.87 7.10 -1.63
CA PRO A 42 33.33 8.12 -2.55
C PRO A 42 34.84 8.04 -2.74
N SER A 43 35.30 8.12 -3.99
CA SER A 43 36.72 8.23 -4.32
C SER A 43 37.02 9.63 -4.87
N LEU A 44 37.99 10.31 -4.26
CA LEU A 44 38.37 11.68 -4.66
C LEU A 44 38.92 11.72 -6.08
N ILE A 45 39.81 10.79 -6.43
CA ILE A 45 40.42 10.69 -7.75
C ILE A 45 39.35 10.52 -8.82
N LYS A 46 38.42 9.58 -8.60
CA LYS A 46 37.29 9.32 -9.49
C LYS A 46 36.38 10.54 -9.68
N LYS A 47 36.08 11.28 -8.60
CA LYS A 47 35.30 12.52 -8.68
C LYS A 47 36.01 13.58 -9.53
N ILE A 48 37.31 13.80 -9.32
CA ILE A 48 38.09 14.79 -10.08
C ILE A 48 38.06 14.46 -11.57
N ILE A 49 38.28 13.19 -11.95
CA ILE A 49 38.20 12.73 -13.34
C ILE A 49 36.83 13.08 -13.93
N VAL A 50 35.74 12.79 -13.22
CA VAL A 50 34.37 13.09 -13.67
C VAL A 50 34.15 14.60 -13.88
N TYR A 51 34.65 15.45 -12.99
CA TYR A 51 34.52 16.91 -13.15
C TYR A 51 35.32 17.44 -14.34
N ILE A 52 36.53 16.92 -14.57
CA ILE A 52 37.32 17.25 -15.77
C ILE A 52 36.54 16.81 -17.03
N SER A 53 35.96 15.60 -17.02
CA SER A 53 35.13 15.12 -18.12
C SER A 53 33.87 15.96 -18.33
N TYR A 54 33.28 16.56 -17.30
CA TYR A 54 32.17 17.51 -17.48
C TYR A 54 32.59 18.75 -18.25
N PHE A 55 33.78 19.30 -17.95
CA PHE A 55 34.31 20.45 -18.67
C PHE A 55 34.62 20.08 -20.13
N LEU A 56 35.29 18.94 -20.35
CA LEU A 56 35.67 18.46 -21.69
C LEU A 56 34.47 18.19 -22.60
N THR A 57 33.35 17.76 -22.02
CA THR A 57 32.12 17.43 -22.77
C THR A 57 31.11 18.58 -22.82
N CYS A 58 31.49 19.80 -22.39
CA CYS A 58 30.57 20.93 -22.26
C CYS A 58 29.27 20.58 -21.49
N GLY A 59 29.37 19.68 -20.50
CA GLY A 59 28.24 19.23 -19.68
C GLY A 59 27.40 18.07 -20.24
N LEU A 60 27.71 17.53 -21.42
CA LEU A 60 26.94 16.43 -22.03
C LEU A 60 27.04 15.15 -21.18
N LEU A 61 28.19 14.86 -20.58
CA LEU A 61 28.35 13.74 -19.65
C LEU A 61 27.51 13.88 -18.37
N ARG A 62 27.30 15.13 -17.90
CA ARG A 62 26.43 15.39 -16.74
C ARG A 62 24.97 15.06 -17.04
N LEU A 63 24.53 15.28 -18.29
CA LEU A 63 23.20 14.91 -18.76
C LEU A 63 23.02 13.38 -18.78
N VAL A 64 24.02 12.65 -19.29
CA VAL A 64 24.02 11.17 -19.27
C VAL A 64 23.94 10.64 -17.84
N PHE A 65 24.69 11.23 -16.91
CA PHE A 65 24.64 10.85 -15.49
C PHE A 65 23.33 11.24 -14.79
N HIS A 66 22.64 12.28 -15.26
CA HIS A 66 21.29 12.60 -14.81
C HIS A 66 20.29 11.49 -15.21
N TRP A 67 20.41 10.94 -16.43
CA TRP A 67 19.56 9.84 -16.90
C TRP A 67 19.93 8.48 -16.31
N MET A 68 21.23 8.25 -16.07
CA MET A 68 21.78 6.98 -15.60
C MET A 68 22.53 7.17 -14.27
N PRO A 69 21.82 7.36 -13.15
CA PRO A 69 22.45 7.62 -11.85
C PRO A 69 23.37 6.49 -11.37
N GLN A 70 23.11 5.25 -11.78
CA GLN A 70 23.97 4.09 -11.48
C GLN A 70 25.33 4.16 -12.19
N TRP A 71 25.43 4.81 -13.36
CA TRP A 71 26.72 5.05 -14.03
C TRP A 71 27.48 6.15 -13.31
N MET A 72 26.79 7.23 -12.91
CA MET A 72 27.36 8.28 -12.09
C MET A 72 27.97 7.70 -10.80
N LEU A 73 27.27 6.79 -10.12
CA LEU A 73 27.75 6.14 -8.91
C LEU A 73 29.03 5.34 -9.18
N LYS A 74 29.05 4.48 -10.20
CA LYS A 74 30.23 3.67 -10.58
C LYS A 74 31.45 4.52 -10.97
N CYS A 75 31.21 5.65 -11.64
CA CYS A 75 32.26 6.56 -12.08
C CYS A 75 32.79 7.45 -10.96
N THR A 76 32.02 7.70 -9.89
CA THR A 76 32.43 8.60 -8.79
C THR A 76 32.80 7.86 -7.49
N HIS A 77 32.38 6.61 -7.31
CA HIS A 77 32.57 5.82 -6.09
C HIS A 77 33.33 4.51 -6.38
N SER A 78 33.96 3.95 -5.37
CA SER A 78 34.57 2.61 -5.36
C SER A 78 33.63 1.62 -4.66
N LEU A 79 33.70 0.35 -5.07
CA LEU A 79 32.98 -0.72 -4.38
C LEU A 79 33.57 -0.92 -2.98
N CYS A 80 32.72 -1.13 -1.98
CA CYS A 80 33.16 -1.38 -0.61
C CYS A 80 32.26 -2.42 0.07
N PRO A 81 32.74 -3.04 1.17
CA PRO A 81 31.87 -3.82 2.06
C PRO A 81 30.65 -3.01 2.50
N LEU A 82 29.52 -3.69 2.71
CA LEU A 82 28.26 -3.06 3.12
C LEU A 82 28.33 -2.23 4.42
N PRO A 83 29.11 -2.60 5.46
CA PRO A 83 29.22 -1.80 6.68
C PRO A 83 29.82 -0.40 6.44
N ASP A 84 30.79 -0.30 5.53
CA ASP A 84 31.50 0.94 5.22
C ASP A 84 30.81 1.76 4.13
N ALA A 85 29.66 1.30 3.63
CA ALA A 85 28.98 1.92 2.51
C ALA A 85 28.36 3.26 2.92
N GLN A 86 28.71 4.32 2.19
CA GLN A 86 28.01 5.61 2.30
C GLN A 86 26.82 5.70 1.35
N LYS A 87 26.89 4.97 0.24
CA LYS A 87 25.81 4.81 -0.72
C LYS A 87 25.63 3.34 -1.03
N VAL A 88 24.37 2.97 -1.25
CA VAL A 88 23.99 1.60 -1.59
C VAL A 88 23.27 1.62 -2.94
N LEU A 89 23.61 0.66 -3.79
CA LEU A 89 22.94 0.40 -5.05
C LEU A 89 22.06 -0.84 -4.88
N ILE A 90 20.75 -0.68 -5.09
CA ILE A 90 19.78 -1.79 -5.05
C ILE A 90 19.25 -2.02 -6.46
N LYS A 91 19.20 -3.29 -6.88
CA LYS A 91 18.49 -3.72 -8.09
C LYS A 91 17.16 -4.33 -7.68
N ASP A 92 16.07 -3.72 -8.11
CA ASP A 92 14.71 -4.23 -7.87
C ASP A 92 14.45 -5.48 -8.73
N SER A 93 13.45 -6.27 -8.35
CA SER A 93 12.89 -7.41 -9.11
C SER A 93 12.54 -7.06 -10.56
N SER A 94 12.12 -5.81 -10.80
CA SER A 94 11.83 -5.26 -12.13
C SER A 94 13.09 -4.96 -12.98
N GLY A 95 14.28 -5.08 -12.40
CA GLY A 95 15.58 -4.78 -13.01
C GLY A 95 15.95 -3.30 -12.99
N VAL A 96 15.22 -2.45 -12.26
CA VAL A 96 15.54 -1.02 -12.09
C VAL A 96 16.52 -0.82 -10.93
N TYR A 97 17.48 0.07 -11.13
CA TYR A 97 18.50 0.41 -10.15
C TYR A 97 18.10 1.64 -9.32
N PHE A 98 18.32 1.56 -8.01
CA PHE A 98 18.10 2.65 -7.06
C PHE A 98 19.39 2.98 -6.32
N VAL A 99 19.79 4.25 -6.34
CA VAL A 99 20.94 4.75 -5.59
C VAL A 99 20.44 5.38 -4.30
N LEU A 100 20.78 4.78 -3.16
CA LEU A 100 20.34 5.19 -1.83
C LEU A 100 21.53 5.68 -1.00
N ARG A 101 21.26 6.57 -0.04
CA ARG A 101 22.25 7.03 0.94
C ARG A 101 22.07 6.22 2.22
N VAL A 102 23.18 5.78 2.81
CA VAL A 102 23.21 5.12 4.12
C VAL A 102 23.24 6.19 5.21
N LEU A 103 22.47 5.96 6.26
CA LEU A 103 22.33 6.83 7.43
C LEU A 103 22.73 6.04 8.67
N ALA A 104 23.10 6.75 9.73
CA ALA A 104 23.33 6.19 11.04
C ALA A 104 22.58 7.01 12.09
N SER A 105 21.95 6.33 13.04
CA SER A 105 21.35 6.92 14.23
C SER A 105 22.01 6.35 15.47
N VAL A 106 22.26 7.22 16.44
CA VAL A 106 22.64 6.82 17.81
C VAL A 106 21.39 6.91 18.68
N ILE A 107 21.08 5.84 19.42
CA ILE A 107 20.00 5.80 20.40
C ILE A 107 20.67 5.88 21.78
N GLU A 108 20.48 6.99 22.49
CA GLU A 108 20.89 7.12 23.90
C GLU A 108 19.78 6.63 24.83
N ASP A 109 20.14 6.19 26.04
CA ASP A 109 19.23 5.58 27.02
C ASP A 109 18.05 6.50 27.44
N GLU A 110 18.12 7.81 27.17
CA GLU A 110 17.03 8.77 27.39
C GLU A 110 16.16 9.04 26.13
N GLY A 111 16.28 8.22 25.08
CA GLY A 111 15.40 8.30 23.90
C GLY A 111 15.75 9.41 22.89
N TYR A 112 16.92 10.03 23.03
CA TYR A 112 17.42 11.01 22.06
C TYR A 112 18.01 10.30 20.83
N VAL A 113 17.57 10.74 19.64
CA VAL A 113 18.06 10.23 18.37
C VAL A 113 18.89 11.29 17.66
N PHE A 114 20.20 11.10 17.61
CA PHE A 114 21.05 11.89 16.73
C PHE A 114 21.11 11.22 15.35
N SER A 115 20.37 11.75 14.37
CA SER A 115 20.41 11.29 12.98
C SER A 115 21.34 12.19 12.16
N SER A 116 22.49 11.66 11.72
CA SER A 116 23.43 12.40 10.88
C SER A 116 23.47 11.85 9.47
N THR A 117 23.51 12.77 8.50
CA THR A 117 23.53 12.47 7.06
C THR A 117 24.94 12.21 6.51
N VAL A 118 25.98 12.30 7.34
CA VAL A 118 27.38 12.28 6.87
C VAL A 118 28.27 11.45 7.81
N ILE A 119 28.48 10.17 7.45
CA ILE A 119 29.59 9.37 7.97
C ILE A 119 30.87 9.79 7.22
N THR A 120 31.41 10.98 7.48
CA THR A 120 32.70 11.41 6.90
C THR A 120 33.87 10.92 7.75
N ARG A 121 34.99 10.66 7.08
CA ARG A 121 36.32 10.48 7.71
C ARG A 121 36.70 11.66 8.62
N HIS A 122 36.12 12.84 8.41
CA HIS A 122 36.30 14.02 9.26
C HIS A 122 35.48 13.95 10.57
N PHE A 123 34.31 13.30 10.56
CA PHE A 123 33.51 13.04 11.77
C PHE A 123 34.20 12.01 12.69
N ARG A 124 34.93 11.07 12.07
CA ARG A 124 35.84 10.10 12.72
C ARG A 124 36.99 10.78 13.50
N GLU A 125 37.40 11.98 13.11
CA GLU A 125 38.43 12.79 13.77
C GLU A 125 37.84 13.81 14.77
N MET A 126 36.64 14.34 14.49
CA MET A 126 36.00 15.39 15.29
C MET A 126 35.48 14.93 16.66
N MET A 127 35.14 13.64 16.84
CA MET A 127 34.70 13.12 18.14
C MET A 127 35.80 13.17 19.21
N VAL A 128 37.07 13.39 18.87
CA VAL A 128 38.19 13.26 19.83
C VAL A 128 38.41 14.53 20.68
N ARG A 129 37.72 15.65 20.42
CA ARG A 129 37.96 16.92 21.15
C ARG A 129 36.69 17.56 21.74
N THR A 130 36.68 17.65 23.08
CA THR A 130 36.10 18.70 23.96
C THR A 130 34.69 18.53 24.60
N HIS A 131 34.55 19.15 25.79
CA HIS A 131 33.66 18.93 26.94
C HIS A 131 32.19 19.46 26.87
N THR A 132 31.40 18.98 27.85
CA THR A 132 29.94 19.03 28.14
C THR A 132 29.29 20.39 28.52
N VAL A 133 28.01 20.61 28.13
CA VAL A 133 26.97 21.45 28.82
C VAL A 133 25.54 20.98 28.43
N PRO A 134 24.51 21.00 29.32
CA PRO A 134 23.14 20.52 29.04
C PRO A 134 22.18 21.62 28.51
N ILE A 135 21.19 21.25 27.67
CA ILE A 135 20.24 22.15 27.01
C ILE A 135 18.83 22.00 27.61
N ASN A 136 18.40 22.97 28.40
CA ASN A 136 16.98 23.23 28.68
C ASN A 136 16.63 24.62 28.13
N LYS A 137 15.52 24.69 27.37
CA LYS A 137 14.93 25.83 26.60
C LYS A 137 15.29 25.88 25.11
N VAL A 138 14.48 25.26 24.25
CA VAL A 138 14.18 25.82 22.92
C VAL A 138 12.73 25.51 22.54
N ALA A 139 11.92 26.57 22.46
CA ALA A 139 10.61 26.61 21.79
C ALA A 139 10.81 26.83 20.28
N PRO A 140 9.79 26.60 19.43
CA PRO A 140 9.95 26.40 18.00
C PRO A 140 10.04 27.75 17.28
N ASP A 141 11.16 28.01 16.59
CA ASP A 141 11.23 28.74 15.33
C ASP A 141 12.69 28.91 14.90
N CYS A 142 12.89 29.13 13.59
CA CYS A 142 14.17 29.32 12.88
C CYS A 142 14.86 28.06 12.34
N SER A 143 14.48 27.75 11.10
CA SER A 143 15.35 27.20 10.07
C SER A 143 16.60 28.08 9.86
N SER A 144 17.68 27.82 10.57
CA SER A 144 19.08 28.03 10.14
C SER A 144 20.00 27.76 11.34
N SER A 145 21.18 27.20 11.09
CA SER A 145 22.19 26.78 12.07
C SER A 145 21.80 25.61 13.00
N MET A 146 22.11 24.39 12.54
CA MET A 146 22.27 23.22 13.43
C MET A 146 23.61 23.36 14.17
N ASP A 147 23.56 23.80 15.44
CA ASP A 147 24.69 23.70 16.37
C ASP A 147 24.61 22.44 17.24
N LYS A 148 25.81 21.96 17.59
CA LYS A 148 26.14 20.57 17.90
C LYS A 148 26.32 20.34 19.41
N VAL A 149 25.90 19.18 19.89
CA VAL A 149 26.32 18.57 21.16
C VAL A 149 27.21 17.35 20.83
N PHE A 150 28.32 17.17 21.54
CA PHE A 150 29.40 16.22 21.18
C PHE A 150 29.80 15.30 22.33
N PHE A 151 30.06 14.02 22.01
CA PHE A 151 30.70 13.03 22.88
C PHE A 151 31.77 12.22 22.11
N CYS A 152 32.80 11.75 22.83
CA CYS A 152 33.96 11.03 22.28
C CYS A 152 33.69 9.54 22.09
N ILE A 153 33.73 9.05 20.84
CA ILE A 153 33.74 7.61 20.53
C ILE A 153 34.95 7.27 19.65
N ASN A 154 35.61 6.15 19.97
CA ASN A 154 36.85 5.68 19.36
C ASN A 154 36.60 5.24 17.89
N PRO A 155 37.37 5.72 16.90
CA PRO A 155 37.09 5.54 15.47
C PRO A 155 37.19 4.10 14.94
N ASN A 156 37.77 3.18 15.71
CA ASN A 156 37.90 1.77 15.36
C ASN A 156 36.84 0.87 16.04
N LYS A 157 36.01 1.41 16.95
CA LYS A 157 34.94 0.70 17.66
C LYS A 157 33.52 1.09 17.25
N PHE A 158 33.38 2.01 16.29
CA PHE A 158 32.09 2.54 15.83
C PHE A 158 31.12 1.48 15.26
N LEU A 159 31.64 0.33 14.80
CA LEU A 159 30.84 -0.81 14.35
C LEU A 159 30.50 -1.78 15.50
N GLU A 160 31.17 -1.66 16.64
CA GLU A 160 30.98 -2.51 17.83
C GLU A 160 29.98 -1.89 18.82
N ASP A 161 29.82 -0.56 18.87
CA ASP A 161 28.93 0.10 19.83
C ASP A 161 27.46 -0.28 19.59
N PRO A 162 26.76 -0.93 20.55
CA PRO A 162 25.40 -1.43 20.36
C PRO A 162 24.37 -0.31 20.11
N ASN A 163 24.69 0.93 20.51
CA ASN A 163 23.79 2.07 20.40
C ASN A 163 23.73 2.68 18.99
N ILE A 164 24.57 2.22 18.06
CA ILE A 164 24.63 2.72 16.69
C ILE A 164 23.86 1.80 15.76
N THR A 165 22.79 2.33 15.16
CA THR A 165 21.98 1.66 14.14
C THR A 165 22.27 2.25 12.77
N ILE A 166 22.77 1.42 11.85
CA ILE A 166 23.00 1.80 10.45
C ILE A 166 21.78 1.39 9.63
N TYR A 167 21.24 2.31 8.83
CA TYR A 167 20.02 2.05 8.05
C TYR A 167 19.95 2.86 6.76
N PHE A 168 19.05 2.47 5.86
CA PHE A 168 18.65 3.29 4.71
C PHE A 168 17.16 3.12 4.42
N PHE A 169 16.60 4.04 3.63
CA PHE A 169 15.21 3.93 3.16
C PHE A 169 15.14 3.48 1.71
N TYR A 170 14.48 2.36 1.46
CA TYR A 170 14.13 1.89 0.10
C TYR A 170 12.62 1.90 -0.07
N LYS A 171 12.12 2.62 -1.08
CA LYS A 171 10.67 2.80 -1.34
C LYS A 171 9.87 3.15 -0.06
N LYS A 172 10.42 4.04 0.79
CA LYS A 172 9.83 4.47 2.10
C LYS A 172 9.83 3.41 3.21
N LEU A 173 10.46 2.26 3.02
CA LEU A 173 10.68 1.25 4.07
C LEU A 173 12.11 1.35 4.63
N LYS A 174 12.26 1.20 5.94
CA LYS A 174 13.53 1.25 6.66
C LYS A 174 14.21 -0.12 6.63
N TYR A 175 15.42 -0.17 6.11
CA TYR A 175 16.29 -1.35 6.12
C TYR A 175 17.41 -1.11 7.12
N ILE A 176 17.59 -2.04 8.05
CA ILE A 176 18.54 -1.93 9.14
C ILE A 176 19.66 -2.95 8.93
N TRP A 177 20.87 -2.56 9.30
CA TRP A 177 22.02 -3.44 9.31
C TRP A 177 21.89 -4.49 10.42
N ASP A 178 21.79 -5.74 10.01
CA ASP A 178 21.85 -6.89 10.90
C ASP A 178 23.33 -7.30 11.08
N ARG A 179 23.80 -7.25 12.33
CA ARG A 179 25.21 -7.53 12.65
C ARG A 179 25.52 -9.02 12.55
N ASP A 180 24.56 -9.88 12.89
CA ASP A 180 24.76 -11.33 12.94
C ASP A 180 24.81 -11.90 11.52
N LEU A 181 23.92 -11.41 10.65
CA LEU A 181 23.83 -11.84 9.26
C LEU A 181 24.75 -11.05 8.32
N CYS A 182 25.37 -9.96 8.80
CA CYS A 182 26.18 -9.03 7.98
C CYS A 182 25.45 -8.57 6.71
N GLN A 183 24.15 -8.29 6.82
CA GLN A 183 23.28 -7.93 5.71
C GLN A 183 22.27 -6.86 6.13
N PHE A 184 21.76 -6.11 5.14
CA PHE A 184 20.67 -5.17 5.38
C PHE A 184 19.33 -5.89 5.27
N ASN A 185 18.63 -5.99 6.40
CA ASN A 185 17.31 -6.60 6.47
C ASN A 185 16.24 -5.52 6.55
N LEU A 186 15.08 -5.79 5.94
CA LEU A 186 13.90 -4.97 6.17
C LEU A 186 13.58 -5.00 7.67
N LEU A 187 13.38 -3.84 8.29
CA LEU A 187 13.03 -3.77 9.72
C LEU A 187 11.86 -4.72 9.99
N SER A 188 12.04 -5.67 10.90
CA SER A 188 11.02 -6.67 11.22
C SER A 188 9.70 -6.02 11.64
N GLU A 189 8.60 -6.64 11.26
CA GLU A 189 7.28 -6.23 11.73
C GLU A 189 7.14 -6.61 13.20
N TRP A 190 6.54 -5.72 14.00
CA TRP A 190 6.19 -6.05 15.40
C TRP A 190 5.30 -7.30 15.48
N ASN A 191 4.57 -7.59 14.39
CA ASN A 191 3.72 -8.76 14.19
C ASN A 191 4.48 -10.11 14.13
N GLY A 192 5.80 -10.07 13.94
CA GLY A 192 6.65 -11.27 14.02
C GLY A 192 6.90 -11.74 15.46
N CYS A 193 6.45 -10.98 16.47
CA CYS A 193 6.54 -11.41 17.87
C CYS A 193 5.57 -12.57 18.13
N PRO A 194 5.97 -13.60 18.88
CA PRO A 194 5.08 -14.68 19.29
C PRO A 194 3.85 -14.13 20.00
N TYR A 195 2.70 -14.77 19.82
CA TYR A 195 1.42 -14.42 20.46
C TYR A 195 1.59 -14.18 21.97
N ALA A 196 2.42 -14.98 22.64
CA ALA A 196 2.77 -14.87 24.05
C ALA A 196 3.42 -13.53 24.48
N LYS A 197 4.10 -12.82 23.58
CA LYS A 197 4.65 -11.46 23.85
C LYS A 197 3.63 -10.35 23.58
N LEU A 198 2.60 -10.62 22.77
CA LEU A 198 1.52 -9.67 22.50
C LEU A 198 0.52 -9.62 23.67
N PHE A 199 0.25 -10.78 24.29
CA PHE A 199 -0.91 -10.97 25.16
C PHE A 199 -0.82 -10.59 26.66
N PRO A 200 0.31 -10.11 27.23
CA PRO A 200 0.20 -9.32 28.46
C PRO A 200 -0.14 -7.85 28.18
N ALA A 201 -0.28 -7.43 26.90
CA ALA A 201 -0.54 -6.07 26.38
C ALA A 201 -0.60 -5.01 27.50
N ARG A 202 0.57 -4.49 27.89
CA ARG A 202 0.70 -3.53 28.99
C ARG A 202 0.84 -2.11 28.45
N PRO A 203 0.35 -1.10 29.19
CA PRO A 203 0.67 0.29 28.91
C PRO A 203 2.20 0.46 28.81
N LEU A 204 2.65 1.16 27.77
CA LEU A 204 4.07 1.34 27.54
C LEU A 204 4.61 2.48 28.41
N PRO A 205 5.79 2.32 29.03
CA PRO A 205 6.50 3.42 29.67
C PRO A 205 7.16 4.32 28.63
N GLU A 206 7.33 5.59 28.98
CA GLU A 206 7.81 6.65 28.07
C GLU A 206 9.14 6.32 27.38
N HIS A 207 10.11 5.73 28.09
CA HIS A 207 11.40 5.34 27.52
C HIS A 207 11.27 4.29 26.39
N ILE A 208 10.33 3.34 26.51
CA ILE A 208 10.06 2.34 25.45
C ILE A 208 9.40 3.02 24.26
N VAL A 209 8.48 3.97 24.50
CA VAL A 209 7.82 4.73 23.44
C VAL A 209 8.85 5.51 22.63
N LEU A 210 9.77 6.22 23.29
CA LEU A 210 10.85 6.96 22.62
C LEU A 210 11.77 6.04 21.80
N ASN A 211 12.18 4.90 22.36
CA ASN A 211 12.99 3.92 21.64
C ASN A 211 12.27 3.33 20.41
N ARG A 212 10.97 3.04 20.53
CA ARG A 212 10.18 2.55 19.40
C ARG A 212 9.93 3.64 18.36
N ARG A 213 9.75 4.90 18.78
CA ARG A 213 9.61 6.05 17.88
C ARG A 213 10.89 6.27 17.08
N ALA A 214 12.06 6.11 17.71
CA ALA A 214 13.36 6.12 17.05
C ALA A 214 13.52 5.01 16.00
N LEU A 215 13.02 3.81 16.31
CA LEU A 215 13.15 2.64 15.45
C LEU A 215 12.16 2.67 14.27
N TYR A 216 10.87 2.86 14.55
CA TYR A 216 9.77 2.76 13.58
C TYR A 216 9.42 4.07 12.87
N GLU A 217 10.01 5.20 13.27
CA GLU A 217 9.69 6.56 12.82
C GLU A 217 8.27 7.02 13.27
N PRO A 218 7.93 8.31 13.13
CA PRO A 218 6.57 8.78 13.40
C PRO A 218 5.53 8.09 12.51
N ASN A 219 4.31 7.92 13.03
CA ASN A 219 3.16 7.38 12.30
C ASN A 219 2.59 8.42 11.31
N GLU A 220 3.38 8.79 10.29
CA GLU A 220 2.98 9.77 9.29
C GLU A 220 3.33 9.30 7.87
N ILE A 221 2.38 9.42 6.95
CA ILE A 221 2.60 9.16 5.52
C ILE A 221 2.98 10.47 4.83
N VAL A 222 4.25 10.87 4.97
CA VAL A 222 4.73 12.16 4.44
C VAL A 222 4.95 12.10 2.92
N LEU A 223 4.04 12.73 2.19
CA LEU A 223 4.16 13.01 0.75
C LEU A 223 4.77 14.40 0.53
N ARG A 224 6.03 14.44 0.07
CA ARG A 224 6.72 15.68 -0.29
C ARG A 224 6.36 16.07 -1.72
N ILE A 225 5.68 17.21 -1.87
CA ILE A 225 5.31 17.72 -3.18
C ILE A 225 6.57 18.22 -3.89
N THR A 226 6.76 17.82 -5.15
CA THR A 226 7.98 18.20 -5.88
C THR A 226 7.92 19.68 -6.28
N PRO A 227 8.95 20.49 -5.99
CA PRO A 227 8.90 21.90 -6.35
C PRO A 227 8.84 22.07 -7.87
N ILE A 228 8.07 23.06 -8.33
CA ILE A 228 7.77 23.26 -9.77
C ILE A 228 9.04 23.36 -10.60
N ILE A 229 10.07 24.05 -10.08
CA ILE A 229 11.37 24.20 -10.76
C ILE A 229 12.04 22.84 -10.97
N LYS A 230 12.02 21.97 -9.95
CA LYS A 230 12.58 20.62 -10.07
C LYS A 230 11.78 19.79 -11.06
N LEU A 231 10.45 19.92 -11.07
CA LEU A 231 9.56 19.22 -12.00
C LEU A 231 9.83 19.64 -13.45
N LEU A 232 9.89 20.96 -13.69
CA LEU A 232 10.20 21.54 -14.98
C LEU A 232 11.59 21.14 -15.46
N LEU A 233 12.61 21.21 -14.61
CA LEU A 233 13.97 20.82 -14.97
C LEU A 233 14.04 19.32 -15.31
N THR A 234 13.42 18.46 -14.50
CA THR A 234 13.42 17.00 -14.74
C THR A 234 12.71 16.64 -16.05
N LYS A 235 11.64 17.37 -16.41
CA LYS A 235 10.90 17.16 -17.66
C LYS A 235 11.63 17.75 -18.87
N CYS A 236 12.20 18.93 -18.75
CA CYS A 236 12.97 19.60 -19.80
C CYS A 236 14.26 18.84 -20.15
N LEU A 237 14.90 18.23 -19.15
CA LEU A 237 16.08 17.38 -19.36
C LEU A 237 15.74 15.99 -19.90
N ASN A 238 14.51 15.70 -20.34
CA ASN A 238 14.23 14.47 -21.06
C ASN A 238 15.05 14.43 -22.36
N PRO A 239 15.64 13.27 -22.76
CA PRO A 239 16.43 13.15 -23.99
C PRO A 239 15.75 13.76 -25.22
N PHE A 240 14.43 13.61 -25.32
CA PHE A 240 13.67 14.15 -26.44
C PHE A 240 13.65 15.67 -26.48
N TYR A 241 13.35 16.36 -25.37
CA TYR A 241 13.35 17.82 -25.33
C TYR A 241 14.76 18.39 -25.51
N CYS A 242 15.79 17.69 -25.00
CA CYS A 242 17.18 18.06 -25.25
C CYS A 242 17.53 17.99 -26.75
N PHE A 243 17.14 16.89 -27.42
CA PHE A 243 17.30 16.74 -28.86
C PHE A 243 16.51 17.80 -29.63
N GLN A 244 15.29 18.10 -29.20
CA GLN A 244 14.45 19.10 -29.84
C GLN A 244 15.04 20.52 -29.76
N VAL A 245 15.56 20.93 -28.61
CA VAL A 245 16.25 22.23 -28.45
C VAL A 245 17.49 22.28 -29.36
N PHE A 246 18.24 21.17 -29.46
CA PHE A 246 19.36 21.05 -30.38
C PHE A 246 18.92 21.22 -31.86
N SER A 247 17.84 20.55 -32.28
CA SER A 247 17.29 20.69 -33.64
C SER A 247 16.80 22.10 -33.93
N CYS A 248 16.10 22.74 -32.98
CA CYS A 248 15.67 24.14 -33.14
C CYS A 248 16.87 25.09 -33.27
N ALA A 249 17.94 24.88 -32.50
CA ALA A 249 19.15 25.69 -32.60
C ALA A 249 19.82 25.55 -33.98
N LEU A 250 19.81 24.35 -34.55
CA LEU A 250 20.31 24.10 -35.90
C LEU A 250 19.46 24.81 -36.95
N TRP A 251 18.13 24.70 -36.88
CA TRP A 251 17.23 25.36 -37.83
C TRP A 251 17.26 26.89 -37.75
N PHE A 252 17.51 27.46 -36.57
CA PHE A 252 17.79 28.89 -36.46
C PHE A 252 19.11 29.28 -37.15
N ALA A 253 20.10 28.38 -37.20
CA ALA A 253 21.36 28.62 -37.90
C ALA A 253 21.26 28.45 -39.44
N ASP A 254 20.24 27.76 -39.92
CA ASP A 254 19.96 27.50 -41.35
C ASP A 254 18.80 28.37 -41.89
N ASP A 255 18.49 29.49 -41.23
CA ASP A 255 17.43 30.45 -41.60
C ASP A 255 15.98 29.88 -41.64
N TYR A 256 15.74 28.69 -41.05
CA TYR A 256 14.42 28.07 -40.87
C TYR A 256 13.69 28.54 -39.58
N TRP A 257 13.77 29.84 -39.29
CA TRP A 257 13.33 30.41 -38.01
C TRP A 257 11.81 30.32 -37.76
N MET A 258 10.96 30.42 -38.80
CA MET A 258 9.50 30.30 -38.65
C MET A 258 9.11 28.91 -38.14
N TYR A 259 9.65 27.86 -38.76
CA TYR A 259 9.36 26.47 -38.38
C TYR A 259 9.88 26.16 -36.97
N ALA A 260 11.13 26.56 -36.68
CA ALA A 260 11.74 26.38 -35.36
C ALA A 260 10.93 27.08 -34.26
N SER A 261 10.45 28.29 -34.51
CA SER A 261 9.65 29.08 -33.56
C SER A 261 8.31 28.42 -33.24
N CYS A 262 7.59 27.92 -34.25
CA CYS A 262 6.32 27.22 -34.05
C CYS A 262 6.48 25.96 -33.18
N ILE A 263 7.50 25.15 -33.47
CA ILE A 263 7.81 23.93 -32.71
C ILE A 263 8.18 24.26 -31.25
N LEU A 264 8.97 25.30 -31.04
CA LEU A 264 9.37 25.76 -29.71
C LEU A 264 8.16 26.23 -28.89
N ILE A 265 7.28 27.05 -29.46
CA ILE A 265 6.07 27.55 -28.79
C ILE A 265 5.15 26.40 -28.40
N MET A 266 4.83 25.50 -29.34
CA MET A 266 3.95 24.35 -29.08
C MET A 266 4.50 23.44 -27.97
N SER A 267 5.81 23.32 -27.90
CA SER A 267 6.47 22.43 -26.93
C SER A 267 6.56 23.04 -25.55
N VAL A 268 6.74 24.36 -25.46
CA VAL A 268 6.61 25.10 -24.19
C VAL A 268 5.18 24.98 -23.64
N LEU A 269 4.16 25.19 -24.47
CA LEU A 269 2.75 25.04 -24.06
C LEU A 269 2.45 23.61 -23.59
N SER A 270 2.92 22.60 -24.33
CA SER A 270 2.76 21.19 -23.94
C SER A 270 3.47 20.88 -22.61
N LEU A 271 4.68 21.40 -22.41
CA LEU A 271 5.45 21.20 -21.17
C LEU A 271 4.73 21.84 -19.98
N ILE A 272 4.21 23.06 -20.13
CA ILE A 272 3.44 23.75 -19.09
C ILE A 272 2.20 22.93 -18.72
N MET A 273 1.43 22.46 -19.70
CA MET A 273 0.24 21.63 -19.45
C MET A 273 0.60 20.33 -18.72
N GLN A 274 1.65 19.63 -19.15
CA GLN A 274 2.11 18.39 -18.48
C GLN A 274 2.56 18.65 -17.03
N VAL A 275 3.29 19.73 -16.77
CA VAL A 275 3.74 20.11 -15.42
C VAL A 275 2.56 20.48 -14.53
N TYR A 276 1.58 21.22 -15.07
CA TYR A 276 0.36 21.61 -14.36
C TYR A 276 -0.46 20.39 -13.96
N GLU A 277 -0.72 19.47 -14.89
CA GLU A 277 -1.50 18.25 -14.64
C GLU A 277 -0.81 17.35 -13.59
N LEU A 278 0.50 17.16 -13.74
CA LEU A 278 1.29 16.35 -12.78
C LEU A 278 1.27 16.96 -11.37
N ARG A 279 1.39 18.30 -11.27
CA ARG A 279 1.32 19.00 -9.99
C ARG A 279 -0.07 18.89 -9.35
N ARG A 280 -1.14 19.02 -10.15
CA ARG A 280 -2.52 18.84 -9.68
C ARG A 280 -2.73 17.44 -9.10
N ASN A 281 -2.20 16.41 -9.79
CA ASN A 281 -2.31 15.02 -9.37
C ASN A 281 -1.51 14.76 -8.06
N GLU A 282 -0.30 15.32 -7.91
CA GLU A 282 0.46 15.21 -6.65
C GLU A 282 -0.28 15.86 -5.46
N ILE A 283 -0.92 17.02 -5.67
CA ILE A 283 -1.68 17.71 -4.62
C ILE A 283 -2.93 16.92 -4.23
N ALA A 284 -3.67 16.41 -5.21
CA ALA A 284 -4.87 15.60 -4.97
C ALA A 284 -4.51 14.35 -4.15
N LEU A 285 -3.46 13.63 -4.54
CA LEU A 285 -2.97 12.46 -3.80
C LEU A 285 -2.57 12.84 -2.36
N LYS A 286 -1.86 13.97 -2.18
CA LYS A 286 -1.48 14.45 -0.84
C LYS A 286 -2.70 14.69 0.06
N LYS A 287 -3.74 15.33 -0.47
CA LYS A 287 -4.96 15.66 0.28
C LYS A 287 -5.73 14.43 0.74
N THR A 288 -5.76 13.36 -0.07
CA THR A 288 -6.45 12.11 0.28
C THR A 288 -5.67 11.26 1.30
N VAL A 289 -4.34 11.34 1.26
CA VAL A 289 -3.48 10.42 2.03
C VAL A 289 -3.06 11.00 3.38
N CYS A 290 -2.74 12.29 3.44
CA CYS A 290 -2.23 12.93 4.65
C CYS A 290 -3.39 13.37 5.56
N GLY A 291 -3.43 12.84 6.78
CA GLY A 291 -4.34 13.27 7.83
C GLY A 291 -3.85 12.80 9.18
N SER A 292 -4.02 13.63 10.20
CA SER A 292 -3.77 13.29 11.60
C SER A 292 -5.03 13.60 12.43
N ALA A 293 -5.17 12.90 13.54
CA ALA A 293 -6.23 13.12 14.52
C ALA A 293 -5.68 12.89 15.93
N LEU A 294 -6.39 13.41 16.93
CA LEU A 294 -6.12 13.10 18.33
C LEU A 294 -6.65 11.71 18.66
N VAL A 295 -5.82 10.89 19.32
CA VAL A 295 -6.12 9.51 19.71
C VAL A 295 -5.88 9.36 21.21
N SER A 296 -6.80 8.69 21.90
CA SER A 296 -6.68 8.33 23.31
C SER A 296 -5.75 7.12 23.44
N VAL A 297 -4.60 7.28 24.09
CA VAL A 297 -3.57 6.23 24.25
C VAL A 297 -3.35 5.94 25.73
N CYS A 298 -3.33 4.66 26.11
CA CYS A 298 -2.99 4.22 27.46
C CYS A 298 -1.47 4.02 27.57
N ARG A 299 -0.82 4.87 28.37
CA ARG A 299 0.63 4.84 28.62
C ARG A 299 0.91 4.93 30.12
N GLU A 300 2.09 4.49 30.52
CA GLU A 300 2.56 4.62 31.90
C GLU A 300 3.34 5.94 32.05
N VAL A 301 2.78 6.88 32.82
CA VAL A 301 3.38 8.19 33.09
C VAL A 301 3.67 8.25 34.59
N ASN A 302 4.93 8.45 34.96
CA ASN A 302 5.37 8.50 36.37
C ASN A 302 4.99 7.26 37.20
N GLY A 303 4.93 6.08 36.58
CA GLY A 303 4.56 4.82 37.25
C GLY A 303 3.05 4.59 37.40
N LEU A 304 2.22 5.48 36.84
CA LEU A 304 0.75 5.36 36.83
C LEU A 304 0.25 5.17 35.41
N THR A 305 -0.72 4.29 35.23
CA THR A 305 -1.37 4.05 33.95
C THR A 305 -2.51 5.04 33.75
N ASP A 306 -2.43 5.86 32.72
CA ASP A 306 -3.49 6.82 32.39
C ASP A 306 -3.74 6.88 30.87
N PHE A 307 -4.94 7.33 30.49
CA PHE A 307 -5.32 7.56 29.10
C PHE A 307 -5.07 9.02 28.74
N ILE A 308 -4.11 9.24 27.86
CA ILE A 308 -3.71 10.58 27.40
C ILE A 308 -4.10 10.78 25.93
N GLN A 309 -4.51 11.99 25.59
CA GLN A 309 -4.78 12.38 24.21
C GLN A 309 -3.48 12.76 23.52
N VAL A 310 -3.13 12.05 22.47
CA VAL A 310 -1.88 12.24 21.72
C VAL A 310 -2.21 12.33 20.23
N ASP A 311 -1.43 13.10 19.47
CA ASP A 311 -1.57 13.11 18.02
C ASP A 311 -1.24 11.72 17.44
N SER A 312 -2.03 11.28 16.45
CA SER A 312 -1.85 10.01 15.75
C SER A 312 -0.44 9.76 15.21
N THR A 313 0.33 10.83 14.95
CA THR A 313 1.72 10.78 14.46
C THR A 313 2.70 10.26 15.51
N GLU A 314 2.34 10.27 16.79
CA GLU A 314 3.18 9.78 17.88
C GLU A 314 2.90 8.33 18.28
N LEU A 315 1.96 7.67 17.60
CA LEU A 315 1.65 6.26 17.83
C LEU A 315 2.83 5.38 17.43
N VAL A 316 3.16 4.43 18.28
CA VAL A 316 4.18 3.41 18.03
C VAL A 316 3.59 2.01 18.11
N PRO A 317 4.17 1.01 17.42
CA PRO A 317 3.76 -0.38 17.59
C PRO A 317 3.78 -0.80 19.07
N GLY A 318 2.70 -1.42 19.51
CA GLY A 318 2.44 -1.87 20.87
C GLY A 318 1.82 -0.84 21.82
N ASP A 319 1.51 0.38 21.35
CA ASP A 319 0.64 1.30 22.11
C ASP A 319 -0.77 0.70 22.24
N LEU A 320 -1.41 0.94 23.39
CA LEU A 320 -2.82 0.62 23.63
C LEU A 320 -3.65 1.87 23.34
N ILE A 321 -4.58 1.77 22.40
CA ILE A 321 -5.47 2.87 22.01
C ILE A 321 -6.90 2.55 22.41
N GLU A 322 -7.63 3.58 22.86
CA GLU A 322 -9.07 3.51 23.09
C GLU A 322 -9.80 3.94 21.82
N ILE A 323 -10.76 3.12 21.40
CA ILE A 323 -11.62 3.42 20.26
C ILE A 323 -12.89 4.11 20.76
N PRO A 324 -13.17 5.36 20.36
CA PRO A 324 -14.36 6.09 20.81
C PRO A 324 -15.67 5.42 20.40
N ARG A 325 -16.68 5.50 21.26
CA ARG A 325 -18.00 4.89 21.00
C ARG A 325 -18.74 5.46 19.80
N LYS A 326 -18.56 6.75 19.54
CA LYS A 326 -19.15 7.49 18.40
C LYS A 326 -18.37 7.31 17.10
N GLY A 327 -17.44 6.34 17.06
CA GLY A 327 -16.61 6.07 15.90
C GLY A 327 -15.41 6.99 15.78
N CYS A 328 -14.47 6.60 14.93
CA CYS A 328 -13.27 7.36 14.58
C CYS A 328 -12.67 6.84 13.27
N VAL A 329 -11.84 7.64 12.62
CA VAL A 329 -11.01 7.17 11.50
C VAL A 329 -9.74 6.52 12.06
N MET A 330 -9.41 5.32 11.59
CA MET A 330 -8.20 4.63 12.00
C MET A 330 -6.97 5.24 11.30
N HIS A 331 -5.94 5.61 12.07
CA HIS A 331 -4.68 6.14 11.54
C HIS A 331 -3.51 5.15 11.59
N CYS A 332 -3.74 3.94 12.09
CA CYS A 332 -2.77 2.84 12.18
C CYS A 332 -3.48 1.50 11.99
N ASP A 333 -2.73 0.42 11.75
CA ASP A 333 -3.29 -0.93 11.80
C ASP A 333 -3.19 -1.41 13.26
N ALA A 334 -4.30 -1.88 13.84
CA ALA A 334 -4.37 -2.29 15.25
C ALA A 334 -5.16 -3.59 15.45
N PHE A 335 -4.81 -4.40 16.45
CA PHE A 335 -5.56 -5.58 16.86
C PHE A 335 -6.62 -5.20 17.89
N VAL A 336 -7.84 -5.70 17.75
CA VAL A 336 -8.89 -5.52 18.76
C VAL A 336 -8.60 -6.43 19.95
N LEU A 337 -8.51 -5.87 21.16
CA LEU A 337 -8.28 -6.63 22.41
C LEU A 337 -9.57 -6.81 23.20
N THR A 338 -10.38 -5.75 23.35
CA THR A 338 -11.62 -5.78 24.13
C THR A 338 -12.77 -5.13 23.38
N GLY A 339 -13.96 -5.73 23.48
CA GLY A 339 -15.18 -5.28 22.81
C GLY A 339 -15.17 -5.53 21.29
N ASN A 340 -16.29 -5.18 20.66
CA ASN A 340 -16.51 -5.33 19.22
C ASN A 340 -16.52 -3.96 18.54
N CYS A 341 -16.01 -3.87 17.32
CA CYS A 341 -16.01 -2.65 16.52
C CYS A 341 -16.75 -2.88 15.20
N ILE A 342 -17.62 -1.96 14.81
CA ILE A 342 -18.25 -1.98 13.49
C ILE A 342 -17.51 -0.99 12.60
N VAL A 343 -16.98 -1.47 11.49
CA VAL A 343 -16.00 -0.73 10.67
C VAL A 343 -16.45 -0.70 9.22
N ASN A 344 -16.32 0.45 8.57
CA ASN A 344 -16.47 0.60 7.14
C ASN A 344 -15.07 0.56 6.48
N GLU A 345 -14.83 -0.49 5.68
CA GLU A 345 -13.55 -0.74 5.02
C GLU A 345 -13.51 -0.28 3.56
N SER A 346 -14.53 0.43 3.07
CA SER A 346 -14.65 0.90 1.67
C SER A 346 -13.45 1.66 1.13
N THR A 347 -12.71 2.36 1.99
CA THR A 347 -11.51 3.11 1.59
C THR A 347 -10.35 2.19 1.17
N LEU A 348 -10.33 0.94 1.65
CA LEU A 348 -9.30 -0.06 1.36
C LEU A 348 -9.80 -1.15 0.40
N THR A 349 -11.02 -1.67 0.62
CA THR A 349 -11.58 -2.78 -0.17
C THR A 349 -12.43 -2.29 -1.34
N GLY A 350 -12.98 -1.07 -1.27
CA GLY A 350 -14.00 -0.58 -2.19
C GLY A 350 -15.43 -1.01 -1.81
N GLU A 351 -15.57 -1.98 -0.89
CA GLU A 351 -16.85 -2.52 -0.47
C GLU A 351 -17.49 -1.62 0.61
N SER A 352 -18.75 -1.25 0.42
CA SER A 352 -19.45 -0.29 1.31
C SER A 352 -20.15 -0.95 2.51
N VAL A 353 -20.11 -2.28 2.61
CA VAL A 353 -20.82 -3.01 3.67
C VAL A 353 -20.01 -2.94 4.99
N PRO A 354 -20.60 -2.48 6.11
CA PRO A 354 -19.93 -2.50 7.39
C PRO A 354 -19.58 -3.91 7.85
N VAL A 355 -18.39 -4.08 8.43
CA VAL A 355 -17.89 -5.36 8.94
C VAL A 355 -17.71 -5.26 10.45
N THR A 356 -18.20 -6.27 11.17
CA THR A 356 -17.97 -6.40 12.61
C THR A 356 -16.61 -7.05 12.88
N LYS A 357 -15.77 -6.36 13.64
CA LYS A 357 -14.47 -6.83 14.13
C LYS A 357 -14.60 -7.30 15.57
N THR A 358 -14.07 -8.48 15.84
CA THR A 358 -14.14 -9.14 17.14
C THR A 358 -12.76 -9.15 17.81
N PRO A 359 -12.70 -9.22 19.16
CA PRO A 359 -11.43 -9.28 19.86
C PRO A 359 -10.65 -10.55 19.48
N LEU A 360 -9.33 -10.47 19.54
CA LEU A 360 -8.44 -11.59 19.26
C LEU A 360 -8.73 -12.74 20.28
N PRO A 361 -9.02 -13.97 19.83
CA PRO A 361 -9.33 -15.07 20.74
C PRO A 361 -8.09 -15.50 21.52
N ASP A 362 -8.22 -15.70 22.84
CA ASP A 362 -7.15 -16.08 23.78
C ASP A 362 -6.69 -17.54 23.60
N ASN A 363 -6.26 -17.90 22.38
CA ASN A 363 -5.85 -19.26 22.06
C ASN A 363 -4.33 -19.32 21.89
N GLN A 364 -3.67 -19.95 22.87
CA GLN A 364 -2.21 -20.04 23.02
C GLN A 364 -1.50 -20.88 21.93
N GLN A 365 -2.22 -21.39 20.92
CA GLN A 365 -1.70 -22.35 19.93
C GLN A 365 -1.27 -21.74 18.59
N LEU A 366 -1.25 -20.41 18.45
CA LEU A 366 -0.68 -19.75 17.26
C LEU A 366 0.86 -19.67 17.36
N ASP A 367 1.52 -20.83 17.30
CA ASP A 367 2.99 -20.95 17.26
C ASP A 367 3.61 -20.55 15.91
N GLY A 368 2.77 -20.40 14.88
CA GLY A 368 3.13 -19.72 13.63
C GLY A 368 2.87 -18.23 13.76
N GLY A 369 3.86 -17.38 13.46
CA GLY A 369 3.80 -15.93 13.62
C GLY A 369 2.49 -15.25 13.16
N CYS A 370 2.23 -14.07 13.72
CA CYS A 370 0.94 -13.39 13.61
C CYS A 370 0.70 -12.82 12.19
N ASN A 371 0.18 -13.64 11.27
CA ASN A 371 -0.18 -13.18 9.92
C ASN A 371 -1.45 -12.33 9.97
N LEU A 372 -1.31 -11.00 9.85
CA LEU A 372 -2.45 -10.05 9.87
C LEU A 372 -3.53 -10.38 8.86
N ASN A 373 -3.15 -10.84 7.66
CA ASN A 373 -4.12 -11.15 6.60
C ASN A 373 -4.99 -12.36 6.96
N ALA A 374 -4.45 -13.33 7.72
CA ALA A 374 -5.23 -14.47 8.21
C ALA A 374 -6.15 -14.08 9.40
N MET A 375 -5.84 -12.97 10.07
CA MET A 375 -6.56 -12.44 11.23
C MET A 375 -7.32 -11.14 10.93
N ALA A 376 -7.67 -10.90 9.66
CA ALA A 376 -8.34 -9.66 9.23
C ALA A 376 -9.65 -9.35 9.99
N ARG A 377 -10.33 -10.38 10.53
CA ARG A 377 -11.53 -10.23 11.37
C ARG A 377 -11.28 -9.57 12.73
N HIS A 378 -10.02 -9.53 13.18
CA HIS A 378 -9.59 -8.99 14.46
C HIS A 378 -8.70 -7.74 14.32
N VAL A 379 -8.52 -7.25 13.09
CA VAL A 379 -7.64 -6.12 12.79
C VAL A 379 -8.48 -4.94 12.32
N LEU A 380 -8.21 -3.78 12.92
CA LEU A 380 -8.67 -2.47 12.47
C LEU A 380 -7.58 -1.90 11.55
N PHE A 381 -7.86 -1.76 10.26
CA PHE A 381 -6.88 -1.25 9.30
C PHE A 381 -6.84 0.28 9.25
N GLY A 382 -5.65 0.85 9.06
CA GLY A 382 -5.49 2.29 8.89
C GLY A 382 -6.22 2.79 7.64
N GLY A 383 -6.98 3.87 7.75
CA GLY A 383 -7.79 4.47 6.69
C GLY A 383 -9.25 4.04 6.68
N THR A 384 -9.64 3.03 7.46
CA THR A 384 -11.04 2.65 7.64
C THR A 384 -11.71 3.53 8.69
N SER A 385 -13.04 3.65 8.64
CA SER A 385 -13.81 4.37 9.65
C SER A 385 -14.51 3.37 10.57
N VAL A 386 -14.18 3.43 11.87
CA VAL A 386 -15.01 2.81 12.90
C VAL A 386 -16.27 3.63 13.00
N ILE A 387 -17.42 3.00 12.81
CA ILE A 387 -18.73 3.65 12.90
C ILE A 387 -19.18 3.66 14.36
N GLN A 388 -19.10 2.50 15.01
CA GLN A 388 -19.55 2.32 16.38
C GLN A 388 -18.74 1.22 17.08
N THR A 389 -18.59 1.33 18.39
CA THR A 389 -18.04 0.27 19.22
C THR A 389 -19.08 -0.28 20.20
N ARG A 390 -19.06 -1.58 20.47
CA ARG A 390 -19.95 -2.26 21.41
C ARG A 390 -19.13 -2.96 22.49
N ASN A 391 -19.41 -2.70 23.75
CA ASN A 391 -18.83 -3.43 24.86
C ASN A 391 -19.85 -3.57 26.00
N TYR A 392 -19.78 -4.69 26.72
CA TYR A 392 -20.64 -4.96 27.87
C TYR A 392 -20.31 -3.97 29.00
N ALA A 393 -21.32 -3.63 29.82
CA ALA A 393 -21.18 -2.79 31.02
C ALA A 393 -20.55 -1.40 30.79
N ASN A 394 -20.63 -0.84 29.59
CA ASN A 394 -20.10 0.49 29.28
C ASN A 394 -18.56 0.59 29.42
N GLU A 395 -17.84 -0.52 29.31
CA GLU A 395 -16.38 -0.52 29.38
C GLU A 395 -15.73 0.04 28.11
N ARG A 396 -14.45 0.44 28.23
CA ARG A 396 -13.67 0.99 27.10
C ARG A 396 -13.27 -0.11 26.13
N VAL A 397 -13.26 0.23 24.84
CA VAL A 397 -12.86 -0.67 23.76
C VAL A 397 -11.40 -0.40 23.43
N ILE A 398 -10.55 -1.39 23.64
CA ILE A 398 -9.10 -1.25 23.56
C ILE A 398 -8.58 -2.01 22.35
N ALA A 399 -7.68 -1.36 21.60
CA ALA A 399 -6.94 -1.96 20.51
C ALA A 399 -5.43 -1.78 20.69
N LEU A 400 -4.64 -2.71 20.17
CA LEU A 400 -3.18 -2.71 20.22
C LEU A 400 -2.61 -2.32 18.86
N VAL A 401 -1.81 -1.25 18.81
CA VAL A 401 -1.18 -0.80 17.57
C VAL A 401 -0.20 -1.86 17.04
N ALA A 402 -0.38 -2.29 15.80
CA ALA A 402 0.42 -3.32 15.14
C ALA A 402 1.41 -2.73 14.13
N ARG A 403 0.91 -1.90 13.20
CA ARG A 403 1.72 -1.24 12.16
C ARG A 403 1.41 0.25 12.08
N THR A 404 2.42 1.05 11.76
CA THR A 404 2.34 2.50 11.62
C THR A 404 2.96 2.98 10.30
N GLY A 405 2.55 4.16 9.83
CA GLY A 405 3.10 4.86 8.66
C GLY A 405 2.99 4.06 7.35
N PHE A 406 4.06 4.05 6.55
CA PHE A 406 4.15 3.35 5.26
C PHE A 406 4.09 1.82 5.34
N ARG A 407 4.00 1.25 6.56
CA ARG A 407 3.85 -0.19 6.79
C ARG A 407 2.39 -0.63 6.94
N THR A 408 1.48 0.30 7.21
CA THR A 408 0.03 0.02 7.27
C THR A 408 -0.51 -0.44 5.91
N ALA A 409 -1.69 -1.07 5.90
CA ALA A 409 -2.39 -1.40 4.66
C ALA A 409 -2.58 -0.17 3.74
N LYS A 410 -3.03 0.95 4.30
CA LYS A 410 -3.11 2.25 3.58
C LYS A 410 -1.73 2.71 3.07
N GLY A 411 -0.70 2.61 3.90
CA GLY A 411 0.67 2.99 3.54
C GLY A 411 1.24 2.17 2.38
N GLU A 412 0.91 0.87 2.32
CA GLU A 412 1.29 -0.02 1.23
C GLU A 412 0.60 0.35 -0.08
N LEU A 413 -0.71 0.66 -0.06
CA LEU A 413 -1.43 1.17 -1.23
C LEU A 413 -0.81 2.48 -1.73
N VAL A 414 -0.48 3.42 -0.83
CA VAL A 414 0.19 4.66 -1.23
C VAL A 414 1.56 4.39 -1.84
N ARG A 415 2.31 3.43 -1.30
CA ARG A 415 3.62 3.04 -1.82
C ARG A 415 3.52 2.44 -3.22
N SER A 416 2.49 1.63 -3.50
CA SER A 416 2.28 1.05 -4.83
C SER A 416 1.91 2.12 -5.87
N ILE A 417 1.19 3.18 -5.45
CA ILE A 417 0.90 4.36 -6.28
C ILE A 417 2.17 5.19 -6.54
N LEU A 418 3.01 5.42 -5.53
CA LEU A 418 4.24 6.22 -5.67
C LEU A 418 5.37 5.53 -6.43
N PHE A 419 5.48 4.21 -6.26
CA PHE A 419 6.53 3.39 -6.85
C PHE A 419 5.91 2.26 -7.68
N PRO A 420 5.18 2.60 -8.76
CA PRO A 420 4.56 1.60 -9.60
C PRO A 420 5.65 0.72 -10.22
N LYS A 421 5.35 -0.57 -10.37
CA LYS A 421 6.25 -1.48 -11.09
C LYS A 421 6.37 -0.97 -12.54
N PRO A 422 7.59 -0.73 -13.04
CA PRO A 422 7.77 -0.20 -14.38
C PRO A 422 7.25 -1.21 -15.41
N MET A 423 6.24 -0.81 -16.19
CA MET A 423 5.76 -1.63 -17.29
C MET A 423 6.74 -1.48 -18.45
N LYS A 424 7.54 -2.52 -18.70
CA LYS A 424 8.44 -2.57 -19.86
C LYS A 424 7.59 -2.82 -21.11
N PHE A 425 7.09 -1.74 -21.70
CA PHE A 425 6.22 -1.85 -22.87
C PHE A 425 7.01 -2.20 -24.12
N LYS A 426 6.60 -3.27 -24.82
CA LYS A 426 7.22 -3.74 -26.05
C LYS A 426 7.25 -2.66 -27.13
N PHE A 427 6.21 -1.84 -27.25
CA PHE A 427 6.19 -0.71 -28.19
C PHE A 427 7.30 0.30 -27.92
N THR A 428 7.64 0.61 -26.66
CA THR A 428 8.74 1.55 -26.38
C THR A 428 10.09 0.94 -26.78
N GLN A 429 10.24 -0.37 -26.62
CA GLN A 429 11.41 -1.10 -27.12
C GLN A 429 11.44 -1.14 -28.65
N ASP A 430 10.30 -1.39 -29.30
CA ASP A 430 10.19 -1.45 -30.76
C ASP A 430 10.34 -0.07 -31.40
N ALA A 431 9.82 0.99 -30.77
CA ALA A 431 10.08 2.37 -31.13
C ALA A 431 11.57 2.71 -31.00
N LEU A 432 12.25 2.23 -29.96
CA LEU A 432 13.70 2.42 -29.81
C LEU A 432 14.50 1.64 -30.87
N LYS A 433 14.08 0.43 -31.25
CA LYS A 433 14.66 -0.31 -32.38
C LYS A 433 14.43 0.42 -33.71
N PHE A 434 13.24 0.98 -33.92
CA PHE A 434 12.90 1.75 -35.10
C PHE A 434 13.75 3.02 -35.19
N VAL A 435 13.88 3.77 -34.10
CA VAL A 435 14.77 4.95 -34.03
C VAL A 435 16.22 4.55 -34.27
N LEU A 436 16.68 3.41 -33.73
CA LEU A 436 18.03 2.90 -33.98
C LEU A 436 18.23 2.55 -35.47
N ALA A 437 17.24 1.94 -36.12
CA ALA A 437 17.30 1.63 -37.54
C ALA A 437 17.36 2.91 -38.40
N LEU A 438 16.53 3.91 -38.09
CA LEU A 438 16.59 5.22 -38.75
C LEU A 438 17.93 5.92 -38.50
N ALA A 439 18.49 5.81 -37.30
CA ALA A 439 19.82 6.35 -37.00
C ALA A 439 20.92 5.68 -37.83
N CYS A 440 20.86 4.35 -38.03
CA CYS A 440 21.78 3.65 -38.93
C CYS A 440 21.68 4.17 -40.37
N ILE A 441 20.46 4.34 -40.89
CA ILE A 441 20.23 4.89 -42.24
C ILE A 441 20.81 6.30 -42.34
N ALA A 442 20.60 7.14 -41.32
CA ALA A 442 21.15 8.49 -41.31
C ALA A 442 22.67 8.52 -41.21
N VAL A 443 23.33 7.62 -40.47
CA VAL A 443 24.80 7.54 -40.45
C VAL A 443 25.35 7.19 -41.84
N ILE A 444 24.69 6.27 -42.57
CA ILE A 444 25.06 5.93 -43.95
C ILE A 444 24.84 7.14 -44.87
N GLY A 445 23.67 7.77 -44.80
CA GLY A 445 23.33 8.97 -45.58
C GLY A 445 24.26 10.14 -45.31
N LEU A 446 24.62 10.35 -44.04
CA LEU A 446 25.57 11.36 -43.58
C LEU A 446 26.95 11.12 -44.18
N SER A 447 27.45 9.88 -44.10
CA SER A 447 28.76 9.51 -44.63
C SER A 447 28.83 9.72 -46.15
N LEU A 448 27.78 9.33 -46.87
CA LEU A 448 27.65 9.54 -48.31
C LEU A 448 27.59 11.03 -48.66
N SER A 449 26.79 11.80 -47.93
CA SER A 449 26.59 13.24 -48.14
C SER A 449 27.89 14.02 -47.91
N ILE A 450 28.64 13.69 -46.85
CA ILE A 450 29.96 14.28 -46.57
C ILE A 450 30.94 13.97 -47.70
N TYR A 451 30.99 12.72 -48.16
CA TYR A 451 31.88 12.32 -49.26
C TYR A 451 31.58 13.05 -50.57
N LEU A 452 30.29 13.14 -50.95
CA LEU A 452 29.86 13.83 -52.17
C LEU A 452 30.16 15.33 -52.10
N MET A 453 29.81 15.99 -50.99
CA MET A 453 30.03 17.43 -50.83
C MET A 453 31.52 17.79 -50.75
N TYR A 454 32.34 16.94 -50.13
CA TYR A 454 33.80 17.10 -50.15
C TYR A 454 34.35 17.04 -51.58
N ARG A 455 33.89 16.07 -52.39
CA ARG A 455 34.31 15.96 -53.79
C ARG A 455 33.85 17.14 -54.65
N SER A 456 32.68 17.70 -54.35
CA SER A 456 32.13 18.87 -55.05
C SER A 456 32.76 20.21 -54.63
N GLY A 457 33.67 20.24 -53.65
CA GLY A 457 34.37 21.46 -53.22
C GLY A 457 33.48 22.49 -52.53
N VAL A 458 32.40 22.05 -51.87
CA VAL A 458 31.44 22.93 -51.17
C VAL A 458 32.07 23.51 -49.90
N ASP A 459 31.62 24.71 -49.51
CA ASP A 459 32.06 25.37 -48.28
C ASP A 459 31.86 24.49 -47.03
N THR A 460 32.85 24.53 -46.13
CA THR A 460 32.94 23.69 -44.93
C THR A 460 31.84 23.99 -43.91
N LYS A 461 31.36 25.25 -43.84
CA LYS A 461 30.27 25.62 -42.95
C LYS A 461 28.95 24.98 -43.41
N SER A 462 28.63 25.10 -44.70
CA SER A 462 27.44 24.51 -45.30
C SER A 462 27.47 22.98 -45.23
N LEU A 463 28.64 22.37 -45.39
CA LEU A 463 28.86 20.94 -45.19
C LEU A 463 28.44 20.51 -43.78
N PHE A 464 28.91 21.22 -42.75
CA PHE A 464 28.65 20.88 -41.34
C PHE A 464 27.18 21.05 -40.95
N VAL A 465 26.53 22.14 -41.36
CA VAL A 465 25.11 22.39 -41.05
C VAL A 465 24.22 21.34 -41.72
N ARG A 466 24.43 21.04 -43.01
CA ARG A 466 23.65 20.02 -43.74
C ARG A 466 23.88 18.60 -43.21
N ALA A 467 25.10 18.31 -42.79
CA ALA A 467 25.44 17.04 -42.16
C ALA A 467 24.66 16.85 -40.85
N LEU A 468 24.62 17.87 -39.99
CA LEU A 468 23.86 17.80 -38.74
C LEU A 468 22.34 17.81 -38.95
N ASP A 469 21.84 18.50 -39.98
CA ASP A 469 20.40 18.54 -40.28
C ASP A 469 19.83 17.14 -40.60
N LEU A 470 20.62 16.30 -41.30
CA LEU A 470 20.26 14.92 -41.61
C LEU A 470 20.03 14.06 -40.35
N VAL A 471 20.69 14.39 -39.25
CA VAL A 471 20.46 13.75 -37.94
C VAL A 471 19.14 14.24 -37.32
N THR A 472 18.74 15.49 -37.53
CA THR A 472 17.48 16.03 -36.98
C THR A 472 16.24 15.41 -37.63
N ILE A 473 16.35 15.00 -38.91
CA ILE A 473 15.29 14.35 -39.69
C ILE A 473 14.96 12.94 -39.16
N VAL A 474 15.93 12.24 -38.55
CA VAL A 474 15.78 10.86 -38.03
C VAL A 474 14.72 10.76 -36.95
N VAL A 475 14.62 11.78 -36.10
CA VAL A 475 13.70 11.77 -34.95
C VAL A 475 12.71 12.93 -35.14
N PRO A 476 11.50 12.66 -35.65
CA PRO A 476 10.53 13.71 -35.87
C PRO A 476 10.20 14.43 -34.56
N PRO A 477 10.37 15.76 -34.48
CA PRO A 477 10.08 16.49 -33.25
C PRO A 477 8.59 16.53 -32.92
N ALA A 478 7.73 16.24 -33.90
CA ALA A 478 6.30 16.09 -33.66
C ALA A 478 5.94 14.75 -32.98
N LEU A 479 6.84 13.76 -32.93
CA LEU A 479 6.51 12.39 -32.54
C LEU A 479 5.98 12.30 -31.09
N PRO A 480 6.60 12.89 -30.06
CA PRO A 480 6.09 12.79 -28.68
C PRO A 480 4.87 13.66 -28.44
N VAL A 481 4.74 14.78 -29.16
CA VAL A 481 3.51 15.58 -29.14
C VAL A 481 2.36 14.74 -29.69
N ALA A 482 2.55 14.09 -30.84
CA ALA A 482 1.56 13.21 -31.43
C ALA A 482 1.19 12.03 -30.51
N MET A 483 2.18 11.38 -29.88
CA MET A 483 1.92 10.32 -28.89
C MET A 483 1.13 10.83 -27.68
N THR A 484 1.49 12.00 -27.15
CA THR A 484 0.82 12.59 -25.98
C THR A 484 -0.62 12.98 -26.31
N VAL A 485 -0.84 13.62 -27.46
CA VAL A 485 -2.19 14.01 -27.93
C VAL A 485 -3.07 12.77 -28.12
N GLY A 486 -2.52 11.69 -28.70
CA GLY A 486 -3.24 10.42 -28.83
C GLY A 486 -3.69 9.85 -27.49
N ILE A 487 -2.81 9.84 -26.48
CA ILE A 487 -3.14 9.36 -25.13
C ILE A 487 -4.19 10.26 -24.46
N VAL A 488 -4.06 11.59 -24.57
CA VAL A 488 -5.01 12.54 -23.98
C VAL A 488 -6.40 12.41 -24.60
N PHE A 489 -6.47 12.23 -25.92
CA PHE A 489 -7.75 12.00 -26.61
C PHE A 489 -8.39 10.68 -26.19
N ALA A 490 -7.60 9.60 -26.11
CA ALA A 490 -8.09 8.31 -25.63
C ALA A 490 -8.57 8.39 -24.17
N GLN A 491 -7.86 9.11 -23.30
CA GLN A 491 -8.24 9.31 -21.90
C GLN A 491 -9.54 10.13 -21.79
N ARG A 492 -9.72 11.17 -22.59
CA ARG A 492 -10.98 11.94 -22.64
C ARG A 492 -12.16 11.07 -23.08
N ARG A 493 -11.97 10.22 -24.10
CA ARG A 493 -13.00 9.28 -24.57
C ARG A 493 -13.34 8.21 -23.54
N LEU A 494 -12.35 7.71 -22.80
CA LEU A 494 -12.61 6.77 -21.70
C LEU A 494 -13.40 7.44 -20.58
N ARG A 495 -13.08 8.70 -20.28
CA ARG A 495 -13.78 9.47 -19.24
C ARG A 495 -15.24 9.77 -19.58
N SER A 496 -15.60 9.91 -20.85
CA SER A 496 -17.02 10.07 -21.24
C SER A 496 -17.85 8.81 -21.01
N GLU A 497 -17.19 7.65 -20.83
CA GLU A 497 -17.80 6.37 -20.49
C GLU A 497 -17.57 6.01 -19.00
N ASP A 498 -17.27 7.00 -18.14
CA ASP A 498 -16.95 6.82 -16.72
C ASP A 498 -15.76 5.89 -16.40
N ILE A 499 -14.85 5.69 -17.36
CA ILE A 499 -13.61 4.94 -17.16
C ILE A 499 -12.46 5.90 -16.85
N TYR A 500 -12.04 5.93 -15.59
CA TYR A 500 -10.99 6.82 -15.09
C TYR A 500 -9.62 6.14 -15.11
N CYS A 501 -8.73 6.61 -15.98
CA CYS A 501 -7.36 6.10 -16.06
C CYS A 501 -6.42 6.87 -15.11
N ILE A 502 -5.87 6.17 -14.11
CA ILE A 502 -4.88 6.72 -13.17
C ILE A 502 -3.48 6.79 -13.79
N ASN A 503 -3.12 5.81 -14.62
CA ASN A 503 -1.84 5.73 -15.32
C ASN A 503 -2.06 5.74 -16.84
N PRO A 504 -1.94 6.90 -17.52
CA PRO A 504 -2.21 7.00 -18.95
C PRO A 504 -1.38 6.06 -19.83
N GLY A 505 -0.19 5.64 -19.38
CA GLY A 505 0.63 4.65 -20.09
C GLY A 505 -0.02 3.27 -20.18
N ALA A 506 -0.96 2.94 -19.30
CA ALA A 506 -1.69 1.68 -19.30
C ALA A 506 -2.73 1.59 -20.44
N ILE A 507 -3.21 2.72 -20.97
CA ILE A 507 -4.20 2.74 -22.06
C ILE A 507 -3.69 1.96 -23.28
N ASN A 508 -2.42 2.14 -23.64
CA ASN A 508 -1.81 1.42 -24.75
C ASN A 508 -1.60 -0.07 -24.45
N VAL A 509 -1.46 -0.45 -23.17
CA VAL A 509 -1.31 -1.85 -22.76
C VAL A 509 -2.64 -2.59 -22.92
N CYS A 510 -3.76 -1.95 -22.58
CA CYS A 510 -5.09 -2.55 -22.73
C CYS A 510 -5.41 -2.98 -24.16
N GLY A 511 -4.81 -2.36 -25.18
CA GLY A 511 -5.00 -2.73 -26.58
C GLY A 511 -4.26 -4.00 -27.04
N VAL A 512 -3.32 -4.51 -26.24
CA VAL A 512 -2.47 -5.67 -26.60
C VAL A 512 -2.54 -6.80 -25.58
N ILE A 513 -3.50 -6.76 -24.65
CA ILE A 513 -3.71 -7.85 -23.70
C ILE A 513 -4.16 -9.10 -24.44
N SER A 514 -3.63 -10.26 -24.03
CA SER A 514 -4.00 -11.58 -24.57
C SER A 514 -4.73 -12.46 -23.56
N VAL A 515 -4.62 -12.12 -22.27
CA VAL A 515 -5.24 -12.83 -21.16
C VAL A 515 -5.87 -11.79 -20.26
N THR A 516 -7.15 -11.95 -19.98
CA THR A 516 -7.88 -11.13 -19.01
C THR A 516 -8.22 -12.03 -17.83
N CYS A 517 -7.63 -11.73 -16.67
CA CYS A 517 -7.99 -12.38 -15.42
C CYS A 517 -9.11 -11.56 -14.78
N PHE A 518 -10.25 -12.19 -14.54
CA PHE A 518 -11.34 -11.58 -13.79
C PHE A 518 -11.28 -12.07 -12.35
N ASP A 519 -11.38 -11.13 -11.41
CA ASP A 519 -11.79 -11.49 -10.06
C ASP A 519 -13.29 -11.84 -10.08
N LYS A 520 -13.76 -12.65 -9.14
CA LYS A 520 -15.16 -13.05 -9.09
C LYS A 520 -15.98 -11.98 -8.38
N THR A 521 -15.69 -11.78 -7.09
CA THR A 521 -16.45 -10.91 -6.20
C THR A 521 -16.15 -9.45 -6.51
N GLY A 522 -17.18 -8.60 -6.58
CA GLY A 522 -17.05 -7.17 -6.91
C GLY A 522 -16.59 -6.85 -8.34
N THR A 523 -16.49 -7.87 -9.21
CA THR A 523 -16.14 -7.70 -10.63
C THR A 523 -17.12 -8.43 -11.55
N LEU A 524 -17.28 -9.74 -11.40
CA LEU A 524 -18.26 -10.53 -12.16
C LEU A 524 -19.62 -10.60 -11.46
N THR A 525 -19.59 -10.62 -10.13
CA THR A 525 -20.80 -10.56 -9.29
C THR A 525 -20.89 -9.20 -8.63
N GLU A 526 -22.11 -8.74 -8.39
CA GLU A 526 -22.36 -7.60 -7.49
C GLU A 526 -21.81 -7.89 -6.09
N ASP A 527 -21.50 -6.82 -5.36
CA ASP A 527 -21.07 -6.93 -3.97
C ASP A 527 -22.26 -7.26 -3.08
N GLY A 528 -22.04 -8.23 -2.18
CA GLY A 528 -23.05 -8.69 -1.22
C GLY A 528 -23.63 -10.06 -1.56
N LEU A 529 -24.57 -10.46 -0.72
CA LEU A 529 -25.33 -11.69 -0.87
C LEU A 529 -26.76 -11.33 -1.24
N ASP A 530 -27.48 -12.25 -1.87
CA ASP A 530 -28.93 -12.14 -2.00
C ASP A 530 -29.56 -13.49 -1.70
N LEU A 531 -30.75 -13.46 -1.12
CA LEU A 531 -31.45 -14.68 -0.77
C LEU A 531 -32.19 -15.19 -2.02
N TRP A 532 -31.72 -16.31 -2.59
CA TRP A 532 -32.38 -16.91 -3.74
C TRP A 532 -33.76 -17.49 -3.39
N GLY A 533 -33.89 -18.14 -2.24
CA GLY A 533 -35.15 -18.71 -1.77
C GLY A 533 -34.97 -19.58 -0.53
N VAL A 534 -36.08 -20.06 0.00
CA VAL A 534 -36.14 -20.95 1.16
C VAL A 534 -36.81 -22.26 0.79
N VAL A 535 -36.27 -23.36 1.29
CA VAL A 535 -36.83 -24.69 1.05
C VAL A 535 -37.40 -25.20 2.38
N PRO A 536 -38.73 -25.26 2.54
CA PRO A 536 -39.32 -25.79 3.76
C PRO A 536 -39.01 -27.27 3.89
N ASN A 537 -38.72 -27.71 5.12
CA ASN A 537 -38.55 -29.11 5.45
C ASN A 537 -39.78 -29.57 6.23
N ASP A 538 -40.60 -30.41 5.60
CA ASP A 538 -41.74 -31.04 6.24
C ASP A 538 -41.39 -32.50 6.55
N GLN A 539 -41.21 -32.81 7.84
CA GLN A 539 -40.93 -34.17 8.34
C GLN A 539 -39.76 -34.91 7.64
N GLY A 540 -38.71 -34.19 7.25
CA GLY A 540 -37.53 -34.78 6.60
C GLY A 540 -37.58 -34.80 5.08
N ASN A 541 -38.67 -34.32 4.48
CA ASN A 541 -38.80 -34.11 3.04
C ASN A 541 -38.65 -32.62 2.71
N PHE A 542 -37.74 -32.31 1.79
CA PHE A 542 -37.60 -30.96 1.26
C PHE A 542 -38.73 -30.66 0.26
N GLY A 543 -39.46 -29.56 0.51
CA GLY A 543 -40.50 -29.05 -0.39
C GLY A 543 -39.94 -28.31 -1.61
N GLU A 544 -40.82 -27.65 -2.36
CA GLU A 544 -40.39 -26.77 -3.46
C GLU A 544 -39.74 -25.48 -2.93
N PRO A 545 -38.74 -24.92 -3.64
CA PRO A 545 -38.12 -23.66 -3.24
C PRO A 545 -39.12 -22.50 -3.35
N HIS A 546 -39.32 -21.79 -2.25
CA HIS A 546 -40.07 -20.54 -2.21
C HIS A 546 -39.11 -19.36 -2.39
N PHE A 547 -39.24 -18.65 -3.50
CA PHE A 547 -38.38 -17.51 -3.86
C PHE A 547 -38.71 -16.22 -3.08
N LYS A 548 -39.85 -16.17 -2.40
CA LYS A 548 -40.35 -15.00 -1.67
C LYS A 548 -40.75 -15.39 -0.25
N PRO A 549 -39.82 -15.32 0.72
CA PRO A 549 -40.10 -15.74 2.09
C PRO A 549 -41.22 -14.97 2.79
N HIS A 550 -41.42 -13.68 2.47
CA HIS A 550 -42.52 -12.88 3.04
C HIS A 550 -43.93 -13.35 2.64
N GLU A 551 -44.08 -14.13 1.56
CA GLU A 551 -45.36 -14.72 1.14
C GLU A 551 -45.68 -16.02 1.89
N LEU A 552 -44.73 -16.55 2.67
CA LEU A 552 -44.96 -17.74 3.49
C LEU A 552 -45.99 -17.47 4.60
N GLU A 553 -46.77 -18.49 4.92
CA GLU A 553 -47.61 -18.46 6.11
C GLU A 553 -46.75 -18.29 7.37
N ARG A 554 -47.30 -17.60 8.36
CA ARG A 554 -46.61 -17.42 9.65
C ARG A 554 -46.38 -18.79 10.27
N GLY A 555 -45.13 -19.09 10.61
CA GLY A 555 -44.74 -20.36 11.20
C GLY A 555 -43.27 -20.36 11.61
N PRO A 556 -42.78 -21.50 12.13
CA PRO A 556 -41.46 -21.58 12.75
C PRO A 556 -40.32 -21.18 11.82
N LEU A 557 -40.44 -21.44 10.51
CA LEU A 557 -39.41 -21.13 9.52
C LEU A 557 -39.19 -19.62 9.38
N ILE A 558 -40.24 -18.85 9.12
CA ILE A 558 -40.15 -17.39 8.94
C ILE A 558 -39.82 -16.68 10.26
N GLU A 559 -40.34 -17.18 11.39
CA GLU A 559 -40.02 -16.66 12.73
C GLU A 559 -38.55 -16.89 13.08
N THR A 560 -38.00 -18.07 12.75
CA THR A 560 -36.57 -18.36 12.98
C THR A 560 -35.68 -17.49 12.10
N MET A 561 -36.05 -17.27 10.84
CA MET A 561 -35.32 -16.35 9.95
C MET A 561 -35.36 -14.90 10.45
N ALA A 562 -36.49 -14.49 11.05
CA ALA A 562 -36.65 -13.15 11.60
C ALA A 562 -35.96 -12.96 12.95
N ALA A 563 -35.84 -14.01 13.77
CA ALA A 563 -35.29 -13.90 15.13
C ALA A 563 -33.82 -14.33 15.24
N CYS A 564 -33.38 -15.34 14.51
CA CYS A 564 -32.06 -15.95 14.66
C CYS A 564 -30.99 -15.25 13.82
N HIS A 565 -30.60 -14.03 14.23
CA HIS A 565 -29.55 -13.27 13.53
C HIS A 565 -28.77 -12.36 14.48
N SER A 566 -27.65 -11.84 14.00
CA SER A 566 -26.78 -10.92 14.73
C SER A 566 -26.94 -9.44 14.34
N LEU A 567 -28.02 -9.10 13.64
CA LEU A 567 -28.28 -7.75 13.12
C LEU A 567 -28.51 -6.70 14.21
N THR A 568 -28.22 -5.46 13.83
CA THR A 568 -28.21 -4.30 14.71
C THR A 568 -28.66 -3.05 13.97
N LEU A 569 -29.16 -2.04 14.68
CA LEU A 569 -29.59 -0.77 14.09
C LEU A 569 -28.53 0.30 14.33
N ILE A 570 -27.95 0.83 13.26
CA ILE A 570 -26.96 1.91 13.30
C ILE A 570 -27.58 3.15 12.65
N GLU A 571 -27.81 4.22 13.42
CA GLU A 571 -28.43 5.46 12.93
C GLU A 571 -29.78 5.23 12.20
N GLY A 572 -30.53 4.20 12.59
CA GLY A 572 -31.80 3.83 11.95
C GLY A 572 -31.67 2.90 10.74
N VAL A 573 -30.45 2.50 10.36
CA VAL A 573 -30.17 1.58 9.26
C VAL A 573 -29.78 0.21 9.82
N LEU A 574 -30.41 -0.85 9.32
CA LEU A 574 -30.09 -2.23 9.71
C LEU A 574 -28.70 -2.63 9.17
N SER A 575 -27.85 -3.17 10.06
CA SER A 575 -26.46 -3.52 9.78
C SER A 575 -26.03 -4.77 10.51
N GLY A 576 -25.20 -5.59 9.87
CA GLY A 576 -24.69 -6.85 10.39
C GLY A 576 -24.13 -7.72 9.27
N ASP A 577 -24.03 -9.03 9.49
CA ASP A 577 -23.58 -9.96 8.46
C ASP A 577 -24.49 -9.85 7.21
N PRO A 578 -23.93 -9.76 5.99
CA PRO A 578 -24.75 -9.63 4.77
C PRO A 578 -25.75 -10.78 4.58
N LEU A 579 -25.42 -11.99 5.04
CA LEU A 579 -26.32 -13.14 4.97
C LEU A 579 -27.52 -12.93 5.90
N ASP A 580 -27.26 -12.59 7.16
CA ASP A 580 -28.29 -12.27 8.15
C ASP A 580 -29.16 -11.11 7.66
N LEU A 581 -28.54 -10.07 7.08
CA LEU A 581 -29.22 -8.86 6.63
C LEU A 581 -30.22 -9.20 5.53
N LYS A 582 -29.80 -9.99 4.54
CA LYS A 582 -30.61 -10.37 3.39
C LYS A 582 -31.67 -11.39 3.75
N MET A 583 -31.35 -12.33 4.64
CA MET A 583 -32.32 -13.24 5.24
C MET A 583 -33.42 -12.44 5.94
N PHE A 584 -33.08 -11.50 6.82
CA PHE A 584 -34.05 -10.68 7.53
C PHE A 584 -34.86 -9.76 6.60
N GLN A 585 -34.21 -9.05 5.68
CA GLN A 585 -34.90 -8.20 4.70
C GLN A 585 -35.90 -8.98 3.84
N SER A 586 -35.62 -10.25 3.56
CA SER A 586 -36.53 -11.11 2.79
C SER A 586 -37.84 -11.45 3.52
N THR A 587 -37.86 -11.39 4.86
CA THR A 587 -39.07 -11.64 5.66
C THR A 587 -39.99 -10.42 5.70
N GLN A 588 -39.46 -9.20 5.47
CA GLN A 588 -40.17 -7.93 5.62
C GLN A 588 -40.68 -7.66 7.04
N TRP A 589 -40.05 -8.25 8.06
CA TRP A 589 -40.33 -7.93 9.46
C TRP A 589 -39.62 -6.63 9.87
N GLU A 590 -40.19 -5.93 10.84
CA GLU A 590 -39.65 -4.68 11.37
C GLU A 590 -38.70 -4.96 12.53
N PHE A 591 -37.48 -4.42 12.46
CA PHE A 591 -36.47 -4.51 13.53
C PHE A 591 -36.46 -3.23 14.38
N SER A 592 -36.50 -3.38 15.70
CA SER A 592 -36.43 -2.26 16.65
C SER A 592 -35.41 -2.56 17.76
N GLU A 593 -34.38 -1.73 17.88
CA GLU A 593 -33.38 -1.78 18.96
C GLU A 593 -33.68 -0.61 19.93
N GLN A 594 -34.26 -0.87 21.11
CA GLN A 594 -34.46 0.17 22.13
C GLN A 594 -33.27 0.17 23.09
N ILE A 595 -32.32 1.08 22.87
CA ILE A 595 -31.21 1.31 23.80
C ILE A 595 -31.70 2.23 24.93
N SER A 596 -32.39 1.66 25.90
CA SER A 596 -32.78 2.40 27.11
C SER A 596 -31.60 2.44 28.10
N GLU A 597 -31.07 3.63 28.36
CA GLU A 597 -29.94 3.86 29.28
C GLU A 597 -30.20 3.37 30.73
N ASP A 598 -31.48 3.16 31.11
CA ASP A 598 -31.91 2.83 32.47
C ASP A 598 -32.07 1.32 32.77
N HIS A 599 -32.12 0.43 31.77
CA HIS A 599 -32.40 -1.00 32.01
C HIS A 599 -31.18 -1.87 32.38
N CYS A 600 -29.98 -1.29 32.49
CA CYS A 600 -28.74 -2.06 32.68
C CYS A 600 -28.46 -2.52 34.13
N LYS A 601 -29.32 -2.22 35.11
CA LYS A 601 -29.02 -2.54 36.52
C LYS A 601 -29.69 -3.80 37.07
N PHE A 602 -30.89 -4.17 36.60
CA PHE A 602 -31.60 -5.35 37.11
C PHE A 602 -32.61 -5.84 36.06
N GLU A 603 -32.14 -6.58 35.06
CA GLU A 603 -32.85 -7.59 34.24
C GLU A 603 -32.03 -7.83 32.96
N MET A 604 -32.19 -9.00 32.34
CA MET A 604 -31.64 -9.29 31.02
C MET A 604 -32.12 -8.22 30.04
N ALA A 605 -31.26 -7.26 29.70
CA ALA A 605 -31.57 -6.26 28.69
C ALA A 605 -31.87 -7.00 27.37
N VAL A 606 -33.12 -6.96 26.93
CA VAL A 606 -33.53 -7.43 25.60
C VAL A 606 -33.07 -6.35 24.62
N PRO A 607 -31.99 -6.57 23.86
CA PRO A 607 -31.39 -5.50 23.08
C PRO A 607 -32.21 -5.22 21.82
N ALA A 608 -32.93 -6.21 21.27
CA ALA A 608 -33.63 -6.12 20.00
C ALA A 608 -35.01 -6.78 20.04
N ILE A 609 -35.99 -6.13 19.40
CA ILE A 609 -37.37 -6.58 19.23
C ILE A 609 -37.64 -6.68 17.72
N VAL A 610 -38.26 -7.77 17.30
CA VAL A 610 -38.66 -7.96 15.90
C VAL A 610 -40.17 -8.09 15.82
N ARG A 611 -40.80 -7.38 14.88
CA ARG A 611 -42.27 -7.36 14.69
C ARG A 611 -42.65 -7.79 13.28
N PRO A 612 -43.74 -8.56 13.12
CA PRO A 612 -44.25 -8.89 11.79
C PRO A 612 -44.81 -7.65 11.08
N PRO A 613 -44.84 -7.60 9.74
CA PRO A 613 -45.41 -6.47 9.01
C PRO A 613 -46.90 -6.31 9.33
N ALA A 614 -47.33 -5.06 9.54
CA ALA A 614 -48.73 -4.73 9.77
C ALA A 614 -49.54 -5.00 8.49
N LYS A 615 -50.37 -6.05 8.49
CA LYS A 615 -51.29 -6.32 7.37
C LYS A 615 -52.24 -5.12 7.23
N SER A 616 -52.29 -4.49 6.05
CA SER A 616 -53.36 -3.56 5.70
C SER A 616 -54.69 -4.33 5.75
N SER A 617 -55.48 -4.08 6.79
CA SER A 617 -56.77 -4.73 7.01
C SER A 617 -57.75 -4.32 5.90
N SER A 618 -58.14 -5.27 5.04
CA SER A 618 -59.46 -5.20 4.40
C SER A 618 -60.52 -5.43 5.47
N THR A 619 -61.35 -4.42 5.63
CA THR A 619 -62.48 -4.23 6.54
C THR A 619 -63.27 -5.50 6.85
N HIS A 620 -63.46 -5.82 8.13
CA HIS A 620 -64.76 -6.14 8.76
C HIS A 620 -64.55 -6.32 10.28
N LEU A 621 -65.00 -5.34 11.07
CA LEU A 621 -65.35 -5.47 12.50
C LEU A 621 -66.80 -6.03 12.59
N PRO A 622 -67.29 -6.57 13.74
CA PRO A 622 -66.76 -6.44 15.11
C PRO A 622 -66.79 -7.72 16.00
N LEU A 623 -65.94 -7.77 17.04
CA LEU A 623 -66.31 -7.92 18.47
C LEU A 623 -65.05 -7.98 19.36
N GLU A 624 -65.04 -7.15 20.39
CA GLU A 624 -63.98 -7.03 21.40
C GLU A 624 -63.80 -8.31 22.23
N SER A 625 -62.56 -8.77 22.38
CA SER A 625 -61.85 -8.78 23.66
C SER A 625 -60.56 -9.62 23.58
N THR A 626 -59.58 -9.17 24.35
CA THR A 626 -58.28 -9.78 24.69
C THR A 626 -57.09 -9.49 23.78
N VAL A 627 -56.17 -8.78 24.41
CA VAL A 627 -54.79 -8.45 24.06
C VAL A 627 -54.02 -9.69 23.58
N ASN A 628 -53.36 -9.56 22.43
CA ASN A 628 -52.09 -10.23 22.17
C ASN A 628 -51.37 -9.52 21.00
N PRO A 629 -50.37 -8.67 21.27
CA PRO A 629 -49.31 -8.44 20.29
C PRO A 629 -48.32 -9.61 20.40
N GLU A 630 -48.25 -10.44 19.35
CA GLU A 630 -47.21 -11.46 19.18
C GLU A 630 -45.87 -10.76 18.92
N GLU A 631 -45.13 -10.45 19.99
CA GLU A 631 -43.75 -9.95 19.92
C GLU A 631 -42.78 -11.07 20.29
N VAL A 632 -41.75 -11.29 19.47
CA VAL A 632 -40.67 -12.24 19.78
C VAL A 632 -39.51 -11.46 20.40
N PHE A 633 -39.23 -11.74 21.66
CA PHE A 633 -38.11 -11.11 22.40
C PHE A 633 -36.84 -11.93 22.23
N LEU A 634 -35.77 -11.29 21.77
CA LEU A 634 -34.46 -11.93 21.61
C LEU A 634 -33.56 -11.68 22.82
N SER A 635 -33.29 -12.72 23.61
CA SER A 635 -32.16 -12.73 24.53
C SER A 635 -30.91 -13.22 23.81
N MET A 636 -29.87 -12.40 23.70
CA MET A 636 -28.55 -12.86 23.22
C MET A 636 -28.02 -13.92 24.20
N PHE A 637 -27.82 -15.15 23.71
CA PHE A 637 -27.26 -16.23 24.52
C PHE A 637 -25.80 -15.94 24.89
N PRO A 638 -25.39 -16.13 26.15
CA PRO A 638 -23.99 -16.07 26.53
C PRO A 638 -23.22 -17.24 25.89
N HIS A 639 -22.00 -16.95 25.42
CA HIS A 639 -21.00 -17.95 25.06
C HIS A 639 -20.76 -18.88 26.26
N ASN A 640 -21.35 -20.07 26.25
CA ASN A 640 -20.85 -21.29 26.90
C ASN A 640 -21.71 -22.48 26.47
N PHE A 641 -21.25 -23.22 25.46
CA PHE A 641 -21.68 -24.59 25.19
C PHE A 641 -20.44 -25.45 24.98
N TYR A 642 -19.86 -25.90 26.09
CA TYR A 642 -19.06 -27.11 26.15
C TYR A 642 -19.71 -28.04 27.18
N GLU A 643 -19.68 -29.33 26.87
CA GLU A 643 -20.16 -30.48 27.65
C GLU A 643 -21.65 -30.82 27.57
N THR A 644 -21.98 -31.69 26.62
CA THR A 644 -22.65 -32.99 26.93
C THR A 644 -22.65 -33.89 25.70
N CYS A 645 -21.49 -34.48 25.39
CA CYS A 645 -21.43 -35.77 24.73
C CYS A 645 -21.41 -36.85 25.82
N ASN A 646 -22.53 -37.54 26.07
CA ASN A 646 -22.58 -38.97 26.37
C ASN A 646 -24.00 -39.41 26.78
N LEU A 647 -24.32 -40.65 26.39
CA LEU A 647 -25.52 -41.46 26.69
C LEU A 647 -26.77 -41.22 25.84
N HIS A 648 -26.84 -41.89 24.68
CA HIS A 648 -27.44 -43.23 24.64
C HIS A 648 -27.27 -43.89 23.26
N SER A 649 -26.61 -45.04 23.27
CA SER A 649 -26.67 -46.07 22.24
C SER A 649 -28.05 -46.74 22.22
N HIS A 650 -28.67 -46.92 21.05
CA HIS A 650 -29.03 -48.25 20.51
C HIS A 650 -29.69 -48.20 19.11
N THR A 651 -29.13 -49.04 18.23
CA THR A 651 -29.75 -49.90 17.17
C THR A 651 -30.24 -49.36 15.82
N SER A 652 -29.57 -49.89 14.76
CA SER A 652 -30.04 -50.34 13.42
C SER A 652 -30.69 -49.30 12.48
N SER A 653 -30.40 -49.18 11.17
CA SER A 653 -29.85 -50.07 10.13
C SER A 653 -29.48 -49.26 8.85
N LEU A 654 -28.52 -49.76 8.05
CA LEU A 654 -28.07 -49.32 6.71
C LEU A 654 -29.19 -49.35 5.61
N PRO A 655 -28.92 -49.07 4.31
CA PRO A 655 -28.59 -47.80 3.64
C PRO A 655 -29.45 -47.56 2.35
N SER A 656 -29.42 -46.36 1.74
CA SER A 656 -29.72 -46.24 0.30
C SER A 656 -29.07 -45.01 -0.35
N HIS A 657 -28.16 -45.29 -1.28
CA HIS A 657 -27.69 -44.40 -2.33
C HIS A 657 -28.84 -43.92 -3.24
N SER A 658 -28.74 -42.68 -3.76
CA SER A 658 -28.89 -42.42 -5.20
C SER A 658 -28.63 -40.94 -5.56
N TRP A 659 -27.60 -40.74 -6.40
CA TRP A 659 -27.21 -39.58 -7.23
C TRP A 659 -26.55 -38.37 -6.59
#